data_AF-A0A370WRD7-F1
#
_entry.id   AF-A0A370WRD7-F1
#
_cell.length_a   1.000
_cell.length_b   1.000
_cell.length_c   1.000
_cell.angle_alpha   90.00
_cell.angle_beta   90.00
_cell.angle_gamma   90.00
#
_symmetry.space_group_name_H-M   'P 1'
#
loop_
_entity.id
_entity.type
_entity.pdbx_description
1 polymer ?
#
loop_
_entity_poly.entity_id
_entity_poly.type
_entity_poly.pdbx_seq_one_letter_code
_entity_poly.pdbx_strand_id
1 'polypeptide(L)'
;MTGVGNAITQIGDQVTDLQDTLDNSGLFDADGDLLAVVYTDDTKTEVTLGTTGTPVTTTNLAAGEVSPTSVDAINGAQLFDTAQSIATTLGGDAVVNDDGTVSEPVYTIGGEPVTGVGNAITQIGDQVTDLQGTLDNSGLFDADGDLLAVVYTDGDKTNVTLGTTGTPVGMSNLAPGGVSAASVDAVNGSQLFDTAQSIATTLGGNATVNADGTVSEPVYTIGGEEVTGVGDAITQIGDQLSNLQDTLDNSGLLDPDSGELLAVVYTDDTKTAVTLGTTGTPVTTTNLAAGEVSPTSVDAINGSQLFDTAQSIATTLGGDATVNEDGTVSEPVYTIGGEEVTGVGNAITQIGDQLGNLHDTLEGSGLFDADGDLLAVVYTDDTKTAVTLGTTDTPVAMTNLAAGDVSSSSVDAVNGSQLFGTAQSIATALGGDAEVNPDGTVSEPVYTVGGESVTGVGEAITQIDNQMTDLQEKLDNSGLFDADGDLLAVVYTDDTKTAVTLGTTGTPVTMTNVAPGDLSADSTDAVNGGQLTTELSNLKDELINGAIDLKYIKVTSTGAAANANGTNAVAIGSASSATIAGAVAIGTGARASGTNSVAIGSNSVASDADVVSVGYIGGERKIINVDNGEIASDSTDAINGSQLYGVRKALDALIANKGPKDAPDPLATMEGRTNHNVASLNGGDPAQMTAAAIGAFSTASGANAIAMGLQNIAASDYSVALGHMAHTGVDQSYSVAMGSDVQTNGARAVALGTRVQANGEQALALGSNGTLAIGRSTIAMGDGVRARGDHGIAVGRRAMVGADEALALGADASVAAEAVGGVALGYGAVADRGNALSIGGGNIGARQIIHVSAGTEPTDAVNVAQLQEALAAMRAEITLLRSQLGGRASQQ
;
A
#
# COMPACT_ATOMS: atom_id res chain seq x y z
N MET A 1 25.05 16.11 141.38
CA MET A 1 24.40 15.06 140.57
C MET A 1 22.97 15.47 140.22
N THR A 2 22.82 16.55 139.45
CA THR A 2 21.52 17.12 139.02
C THR A 2 21.53 17.56 137.55
N GLY A 3 22.67 17.44 136.84
CA GLY A 3 22.79 17.74 135.41
C GLY A 3 22.68 16.54 134.46
N VAL A 4 22.77 15.30 134.98
CA VAL A 4 22.68 14.07 134.16
C VAL A 4 21.23 13.63 133.95
N GLY A 5 20.33 13.90 134.90
CA GLY A 5 18.91 13.56 134.77
C GLY A 5 18.20 14.33 133.65
N ASN A 6 18.45 15.64 133.53
CA ASN A 6 17.84 16.45 132.46
C ASN A 6 18.39 16.11 131.06
N ALA A 7 19.64 15.69 130.94
CA ALA A 7 20.21 15.25 129.66
C ALA A 7 19.61 13.90 129.21
N ILE A 8 19.34 12.97 130.13
CA ILE A 8 18.71 11.68 129.81
C ILE A 8 17.25 11.87 129.41
N THR A 9 16.50 12.77 130.08
CA THR A 9 15.12 13.07 129.67
C THR A 9 15.08 13.78 128.31
N GLN A 10 15.99 14.72 128.04
CA GLN A 10 16.05 15.40 126.74
C GLN A 10 16.48 14.46 125.60
N ILE A 11 17.37 13.49 125.87
CA ILE A 11 17.70 12.42 124.91
C ILE A 11 16.52 11.47 124.72
N GLY A 12 15.78 11.13 125.79
CA GLY A 12 14.57 10.31 125.72
C GLY A 12 13.50 10.96 124.84
N ASP A 13 13.20 12.24 125.06
CA ASP A 13 12.23 12.99 124.27
C ASP A 13 12.69 13.14 122.80
N GLN A 14 13.99 13.37 122.56
CA GLN A 14 14.54 13.41 121.18
C GLN A 14 14.50 12.05 120.48
N VAL A 15 14.71 10.94 121.19
CA VAL A 15 14.60 9.58 120.63
C VAL A 15 13.15 9.26 120.32
N THR A 16 12.20 9.61 121.20
CA THR A 16 10.77 9.42 120.93
C THR A 16 10.28 10.27 119.77
N ASP A 17 10.69 11.54 119.67
CA ASP A 17 10.36 12.38 118.50
C ASP A 17 11.00 11.83 117.21
N LEU A 18 12.21 11.28 117.28
CA LEU A 18 12.86 10.64 116.12
C LEU A 18 12.13 9.36 115.71
N GLN A 19 11.63 8.59 116.68
CA GLN A 19 10.88 7.35 116.47
C GLN A 19 9.50 7.65 115.86
N ASP A 20 8.76 8.62 116.41
CA ASP A 20 7.49 9.09 115.85
C ASP A 20 7.69 9.71 114.46
N THR A 21 8.83 10.39 114.22
CA THR A 21 9.19 10.89 112.88
C THR A 21 9.47 9.75 111.90
N LEU A 22 10.11 8.66 112.35
CA LEU A 22 10.36 7.47 111.53
C LEU A 22 9.06 6.69 111.24
N ASP A 23 8.21 6.50 112.23
CA ASP A 23 6.96 5.75 112.10
C ASP A 23 5.95 6.51 111.20
N ASN A 24 5.94 7.85 111.25
CA ASN A 24 5.16 8.69 110.33
C ASN A 24 5.87 9.03 109.00
N SER A 25 7.11 8.56 108.78
CA SER A 25 7.84 8.87 107.54
C SER A 25 7.31 8.13 106.32
N GLY A 26 6.49 7.09 106.53
CA GLY A 26 6.04 6.18 105.46
C GLY A 26 7.16 5.28 104.91
N LEU A 27 8.34 5.25 105.55
CA LEU A 27 9.47 4.41 105.15
C LEU A 27 9.35 2.96 105.65
N PHE A 28 8.52 2.70 106.66
CA PHE A 28 8.29 1.38 107.25
C PHE A 28 6.79 1.05 107.25
N ASP A 29 6.42 -0.22 107.13
CA ASP A 29 5.05 -0.68 107.32
C ASP A 29 4.69 -0.82 108.80
N ALA A 30 3.44 -1.22 109.07
CA ALA A 30 2.91 -1.37 110.42
C ALA A 30 3.61 -2.47 111.25
N ASP A 31 4.39 -3.35 110.61
CA ASP A 31 5.15 -4.43 111.26
C ASP A 31 6.64 -4.06 111.48
N GLY A 32 7.06 -2.87 111.03
CA GLY A 32 8.42 -2.35 111.20
C GLY A 32 9.37 -2.72 110.06
N ASP A 33 8.86 -3.27 108.96
CA ASP A 33 9.64 -3.63 107.78
C ASP A 33 9.73 -2.46 106.80
N LEU A 34 10.90 -2.29 106.18
CA LEU A 34 11.22 -1.17 105.31
C LEU A 34 10.42 -1.24 103.99
N LEU A 35 9.50 -0.30 103.77
CA LEU A 35 8.71 -0.14 102.54
C LEU A 35 9.44 0.65 101.45
N ALA A 36 10.57 1.28 101.79
CA ALA A 36 11.38 2.04 100.84
C ALA A 36 12.24 1.10 99.97
N VAL A 37 12.36 1.43 98.69
CA VAL A 37 13.37 0.84 97.82
C VAL A 37 14.74 1.24 98.35
N VAL A 38 15.48 0.28 98.89
CA VAL A 38 16.82 0.53 99.45
C VAL A 38 17.85 -0.24 98.66
N TYR A 39 18.98 0.42 98.44
CA TYR A 39 20.16 -0.21 97.85
C TYR A 39 20.64 -1.35 98.75
N THR A 40 21.06 -2.47 98.16
CA THR A 40 21.46 -3.67 98.92
C THR A 40 22.69 -3.45 99.80
N ASP A 41 23.50 -2.46 99.47
CA ASP A 41 24.63 -2.01 100.28
C ASP A 41 24.94 -0.51 100.05
N ASP A 42 25.95 -0.01 100.77
CA ASP A 42 26.39 1.40 100.70
C ASP A 42 27.00 1.79 99.33
N THR A 43 27.30 0.83 98.45
CA THR A 43 27.88 1.10 97.13
C THR A 43 26.83 1.54 96.10
N LYS A 44 25.55 1.28 96.39
CA LYS A 44 24.40 1.67 95.55
C LYS A 44 24.42 1.12 94.13
N THR A 45 25.15 0.03 93.89
CA THR A 45 25.22 -0.59 92.56
C THR A 45 24.09 -1.58 92.29
N GLU A 46 23.35 -1.98 93.33
CA GLU A 46 22.26 -2.94 93.21
C GLU A 46 21.08 -2.54 94.13
N VAL A 47 19.88 -2.80 93.64
CA VAL A 47 18.61 -2.62 94.36
C VAL A 47 17.88 -3.95 94.29
N THR A 48 17.57 -4.53 95.45
CA THR A 48 16.68 -5.69 95.52
C THR A 48 15.26 -5.20 95.78
N LEU A 49 14.35 -5.50 94.86
CA LEU A 49 12.93 -5.19 94.99
C LEU A 49 12.21 -6.41 95.55
N GLY A 50 11.79 -6.33 96.82
CA GLY A 50 11.04 -7.40 97.52
C GLY A 50 11.91 -8.45 98.23
N THR A 51 11.26 -9.46 98.80
CA THR A 51 11.92 -10.61 99.44
C THR A 51 12.17 -11.74 98.44
N THR A 52 13.21 -12.53 98.70
CA THR A 52 13.70 -13.61 97.82
C THR A 52 12.59 -14.62 97.49
N GLY A 53 12.22 -14.72 96.21
CA GLY A 53 11.28 -15.72 95.69
C GLY A 53 9.93 -15.20 95.18
N THR A 54 9.64 -13.90 95.32
CA THR A 54 8.42 -13.27 94.81
C THR A 54 8.78 -12.06 93.95
N PRO A 55 8.65 -12.13 92.61
CA PRO A 55 8.95 -11.00 91.73
C PRO A 55 8.05 -9.79 92.04
N VAL A 56 8.65 -8.61 92.10
CA VAL A 56 7.92 -7.35 92.28
C VAL A 56 7.74 -6.66 90.93
N THR A 57 6.50 -6.37 90.56
CA THR A 57 6.20 -5.62 89.34
C THR A 57 6.48 -4.14 89.55
N THR A 58 7.38 -3.57 88.74
CA THR A 58 7.55 -2.11 88.64
C THR A 58 6.65 -1.57 87.53
N THR A 59 5.70 -0.71 87.91
CA THR A 59 4.78 -0.06 86.97
C THR A 59 5.05 1.44 86.88
N ASN A 60 4.52 2.09 85.85
CA ASN A 60 4.72 3.52 85.56
C ASN A 60 6.18 3.92 85.26
N LEU A 61 6.98 2.99 84.72
CA LEU A 61 8.26 3.35 84.10
C LEU A 61 8.00 4.12 82.81
N ALA A 62 8.57 5.33 82.73
CA ALA A 62 8.67 6.04 81.46
C ALA A 62 9.45 5.19 80.45
N ALA A 63 9.21 5.39 79.15
CA ALA A 63 9.99 4.73 78.12
C ALA A 63 11.46 5.17 78.24
N GLY A 64 12.36 4.23 78.56
CA GLY A 64 13.79 4.48 78.68
C GLY A 64 14.43 4.78 77.32
N GLU A 65 15.53 5.52 77.26
CA GLU A 65 16.22 5.72 75.98
C GLU A 65 16.75 4.38 75.44
N VAL A 66 16.52 4.06 74.17
CA VAL A 66 17.08 2.85 73.51
C VAL A 66 18.33 3.27 72.73
N SER A 67 19.50 3.15 73.36
CA SER A 67 20.81 3.41 72.74
C SER A 67 21.90 2.47 73.29
N PRO A 68 23.02 2.25 72.58
CA PRO A 68 24.06 1.28 72.99
C PRO A 68 24.71 1.56 74.35
N THR A 69 24.55 2.78 74.87
CA THR A 69 25.12 3.23 76.15
C THR A 69 24.05 3.51 77.21
N SER A 70 22.77 3.35 76.87
CA SER A 70 21.68 3.60 77.80
C SER A 70 21.70 2.58 78.93
N VAL A 71 21.49 3.08 80.14
CA VAL A 71 21.28 2.28 81.35
C VAL A 71 19.86 2.48 81.90
N ASP A 72 19.00 3.13 81.12
CA ASP A 72 17.59 3.32 81.47
C ASP A 72 16.85 1.98 81.46
N ALA A 73 15.92 1.82 82.40
CA ALA A 73 15.06 0.66 82.40
C ALA A 73 14.03 0.77 81.26
N ILE A 74 13.94 -0.28 80.44
CA ILE A 74 12.92 -0.40 79.40
C ILE A 74 11.59 -0.87 79.99
N ASN A 75 10.48 -0.33 79.47
CA ASN A 75 9.15 -0.79 79.86
C ASN A 75 8.60 -1.85 78.89
N GLY A 76 7.49 -2.49 79.27
CA GLY A 76 6.87 -3.54 78.47
C GLY A 76 6.40 -3.10 77.08
N ALA A 77 6.03 -1.82 76.89
CA ALA A 77 5.64 -1.30 75.59
C ALA A 77 6.82 -1.24 74.62
N GLN A 78 8.00 -0.81 75.07
CA GLN A 78 9.21 -0.79 74.25
C GLN A 78 9.67 -2.19 73.84
N LEU A 79 9.51 -3.17 74.73
CA LEU A 79 9.81 -4.56 74.43
C LEU A 79 8.77 -5.17 73.46
N PHE A 80 7.48 -4.81 73.61
CA PHE A 80 6.42 -5.23 72.71
C PHE A 80 6.55 -4.62 71.30
N ASP A 81 6.89 -3.33 71.19
CA ASP A 81 7.18 -2.67 69.91
C ASP A 81 8.37 -3.33 69.21
N THR A 82 9.39 -3.73 69.97
CA THR A 82 10.52 -4.51 69.46
C THR A 82 10.06 -5.88 68.95
N ALA A 83 9.24 -6.60 69.72
CA ALA A 83 8.68 -7.88 69.29
C ALA A 83 7.79 -7.76 68.05
N GLN A 84 7.01 -6.69 67.92
CA GLN A 84 6.16 -6.42 66.76
C GLN A 84 6.97 -6.06 65.52
N SER A 85 8.06 -5.30 65.70
CA SER A 85 9.03 -5.06 64.64
C SER A 85 9.67 -6.37 64.15
N ILE A 86 10.00 -7.29 65.06
CA ILE A 86 10.55 -8.61 64.72
C ILE A 86 9.51 -9.45 63.96
N ALA A 87 8.27 -9.53 64.43
CA ALA A 87 7.19 -10.27 63.76
C ALA A 87 6.92 -9.75 62.33
N THR A 88 6.87 -8.42 62.17
CA THR A 88 6.70 -7.77 60.86
C THR A 88 7.89 -8.04 59.94
N THR A 89 9.11 -8.05 60.48
CA THR A 89 10.34 -8.29 59.71
C THR A 89 10.45 -9.76 59.27
N LEU A 90 10.02 -10.69 60.11
CA LEU A 90 9.94 -12.11 59.76
C LEU A 90 8.87 -12.32 58.68
N GLY A 91 7.74 -11.62 58.72
CA GLY A 91 6.65 -11.80 57.74
C GLY A 91 6.00 -13.18 57.87
N GLY A 92 5.42 -13.72 56.79
CA GLY A 92 4.79 -15.05 56.82
C GLY A 92 3.69 -15.20 57.88
N ASP A 93 2.86 -14.18 58.07
CA ASP A 93 1.82 -14.15 59.11
C ASP A 93 2.32 -14.33 60.56
N ALA A 94 3.61 -14.06 60.84
CA ALA A 94 4.11 -14.02 62.21
C ALA A 94 3.45 -12.89 63.02
N VAL A 95 3.02 -13.20 64.24
CA VAL A 95 2.33 -12.28 65.16
C VAL A 95 3.01 -12.27 66.53
N VAL A 96 2.82 -11.20 67.30
CA VAL A 96 3.21 -11.16 68.72
C VAL A 96 2.06 -11.73 69.55
N ASN A 97 2.32 -12.77 70.32
CA ASN A 97 1.37 -13.41 71.22
C ASN A 97 1.14 -12.54 72.48
N ASP A 98 0.05 -12.80 73.20
CA ASP A 98 -0.33 -12.06 74.41
C ASP A 98 0.72 -12.11 75.54
N ASP A 99 1.65 -13.06 75.51
CA ASP A 99 2.77 -13.19 76.44
C ASP A 99 4.05 -12.44 75.99
N GLY A 100 3.99 -11.72 74.86
CA GLY A 100 5.10 -10.97 74.29
C GLY A 100 6.05 -11.77 73.39
N THR A 101 5.81 -13.07 73.18
CA THR A 101 6.60 -13.91 72.25
C THR A 101 6.16 -13.72 70.80
N VAL A 102 7.06 -13.93 69.82
CA VAL A 102 6.75 -13.86 68.39
C VAL A 102 6.47 -15.27 67.86
N SER A 103 5.35 -15.49 67.15
CA SER A 103 5.03 -16.76 66.52
C SER A 103 5.96 -17.06 65.34
N GLU A 104 6.19 -18.33 65.02
CA GLU A 104 6.98 -18.68 63.83
C GLU A 104 6.29 -18.23 62.54
N PRO A 105 7.04 -17.66 61.57
CA PRO A 105 6.50 -17.27 60.28
C PRO A 105 6.20 -18.49 59.41
N VAL A 106 5.15 -18.43 58.60
CA VAL A 106 4.75 -19.44 57.62
C VAL A 106 4.84 -18.85 56.21
N TYR A 107 5.68 -19.42 55.35
CA TYR A 107 5.88 -18.99 53.96
C TYR A 107 5.32 -20.01 52.99
N THR A 108 4.91 -19.61 51.79
CA THR A 108 4.52 -20.56 50.74
C THR A 108 5.65 -20.69 49.73
N ILE A 109 6.34 -21.84 49.68
CA ILE A 109 7.47 -22.11 48.77
C ILE A 109 7.10 -23.33 47.91
N GLY A 110 7.12 -23.17 46.58
CA GLY A 110 6.71 -24.25 45.66
C GLY A 110 5.22 -24.64 45.71
N GLY A 111 4.36 -23.77 46.27
CA GLY A 111 2.92 -24.04 46.44
C GLY A 111 2.55 -24.68 47.78
N GLU A 112 3.53 -25.06 48.61
CA GLU A 112 3.31 -25.68 49.92
C GLU A 112 3.69 -24.71 51.06
N PRO A 113 2.96 -24.73 52.20
CA PRO A 113 3.28 -23.90 53.36
C PRO A 113 4.46 -24.45 54.17
N VAL A 114 5.35 -23.56 54.60
CA VAL A 114 6.63 -23.86 55.27
C VAL A 114 6.77 -23.01 56.52
N THR A 115 6.81 -23.65 57.68
CA THR A 115 6.92 -22.97 58.97
C THR A 115 8.39 -22.76 59.37
N GLY A 116 8.73 -21.52 59.71
CA GLY A 116 10.05 -21.09 60.13
C GLY A 116 10.95 -20.64 58.96
N VAL A 117 11.73 -19.58 59.19
CA VAL A 117 12.66 -19.00 58.20
C VAL A 117 13.70 -20.01 57.74
N GLY A 118 14.26 -20.79 58.69
CA GLY A 118 15.29 -21.77 58.38
C GLY A 118 14.80 -22.86 57.42
N ASN A 119 13.57 -23.37 57.63
CA ASN A 119 13.00 -24.39 56.77
C ASN A 119 12.65 -23.84 55.38
N ALA A 120 12.14 -22.61 55.31
CA ALA A 120 11.87 -21.95 54.02
C ALA A 120 13.17 -21.75 53.21
N ILE A 121 14.26 -21.32 53.86
CA ILE A 121 15.57 -21.17 53.20
C ILE A 121 16.10 -22.53 52.73
N THR A 122 15.99 -23.58 53.55
CA THR A 122 16.40 -24.93 53.15
C THR A 122 15.62 -25.41 51.94
N GLN A 123 14.29 -25.25 51.91
CA GLN A 123 13.49 -25.70 50.77
C GLN A 123 13.74 -24.86 49.51
N ILE A 124 13.99 -23.55 49.64
CA ILE A 124 14.48 -22.73 48.52
C ILE A 124 15.84 -23.25 48.05
N GLY A 125 16.75 -23.59 48.96
CA GLY A 125 18.06 -24.17 48.66
C GLY A 125 17.96 -25.51 47.93
N ASP A 126 17.02 -26.37 48.33
CA ASP A 126 16.73 -27.64 47.66
C ASP A 126 16.14 -27.39 46.26
N GLN A 127 15.19 -26.46 46.12
CA GLN A 127 14.65 -26.07 44.80
C GLN A 127 15.71 -25.45 43.89
N VAL A 128 16.60 -24.62 44.43
CA VAL A 128 17.73 -24.05 43.68
C VAL A 128 18.70 -25.16 43.29
N THR A 129 18.95 -26.15 44.15
CA THR A 129 19.80 -27.30 43.85
C THR A 129 19.16 -28.21 42.79
N ASP A 130 17.85 -28.40 42.82
CA ASP A 130 17.11 -29.14 41.80
C ASP A 130 17.06 -28.39 40.46
N LEU A 131 16.90 -27.06 40.49
CA LEU A 131 17.02 -26.22 39.30
C LEU A 131 18.45 -26.25 38.75
N GLN A 132 19.46 -26.18 39.62
CA GLN A 132 20.87 -26.29 39.26
C GLN A 132 21.12 -27.66 38.61
N GLY A 133 20.66 -28.75 39.22
CA GLY A 133 20.76 -30.09 38.65
C GLY A 133 20.01 -30.26 37.33
N THR A 134 18.86 -29.58 37.17
CA THR A 134 18.13 -29.54 35.90
C THR A 134 18.89 -28.75 34.84
N LEU A 135 19.56 -27.66 35.23
CA LEU A 135 20.39 -26.84 34.34
C LEU A 135 21.68 -27.55 33.95
N ASP A 136 22.32 -28.24 34.88
CA ASP A 136 23.54 -29.03 34.66
C ASP A 136 23.24 -30.25 33.76
N ASN A 137 22.09 -30.92 33.97
CA ASN A 137 21.63 -31.99 33.08
C ASN A 137 21.02 -31.49 31.76
N SER A 138 20.85 -30.18 31.56
CA SER A 138 20.31 -29.64 30.31
C SER A 138 21.33 -29.70 29.15
N GLY A 139 22.62 -29.87 29.46
CA GLY A 139 23.70 -29.84 28.48
C GLY A 139 23.97 -28.46 27.88
N LEU A 140 23.32 -27.40 28.39
CA LEU A 140 23.51 -26.01 27.97
C LEU A 140 24.76 -25.36 28.57
N PHE A 141 25.34 -25.94 29.61
CA PHE A 141 26.51 -25.43 30.30
C PHE A 141 27.56 -26.53 30.44
N ASP A 142 28.83 -26.19 30.33
CA ASP A 142 29.91 -27.13 30.67
C ASP A 142 30.13 -27.22 32.19
N ALA A 143 31.08 -28.08 32.61
CA ALA A 143 31.38 -28.32 34.03
C ALA A 143 31.92 -27.08 34.77
N ASP A 144 32.29 -26.02 34.05
CA ASP A 144 32.79 -24.75 34.60
C ASP A 144 31.71 -23.64 34.58
N GLY A 145 30.53 -23.90 34.00
CA GLY A 145 29.37 -23.00 33.99
C GLY A 145 29.25 -22.11 32.75
N ASP A 146 30.00 -22.38 31.68
CA ASP A 146 29.98 -21.61 30.44
C ASP A 146 28.92 -22.15 29.45
N LEU A 147 28.21 -21.24 28.77
CA LEU A 147 27.13 -21.59 27.83
C LEU A 147 27.66 -22.33 26.59
N LEU A 148 27.26 -23.60 26.42
CA LEU A 148 27.51 -24.41 25.23
C LEU A 148 26.30 -24.33 24.28
N ALA A 149 26.47 -23.66 23.14
CA ALA A 149 25.41 -23.54 22.13
C ALA A 149 25.08 -24.86 21.37
N VAL A 150 25.84 -25.94 21.59
CA VAL A 150 25.65 -27.24 20.93
C VAL A 150 25.93 -28.38 21.90
N VAL A 151 24.98 -29.32 22.02
CA VAL A 151 25.13 -30.54 22.83
C VAL A 151 25.92 -31.58 22.04
N TYR A 152 27.15 -31.83 22.48
CA TYR A 152 27.97 -32.93 21.95
C TYR A 152 27.71 -34.19 22.77
N THR A 153 27.56 -35.33 22.09
CA THR A 153 27.27 -36.61 22.76
C THR A 153 28.49 -37.40 23.17
N ASP A 154 29.69 -36.89 22.87
CA ASP A 154 30.97 -37.45 23.29
C ASP A 154 31.96 -36.35 23.69
N GLY A 155 32.94 -36.71 24.53
CA GLY A 155 33.98 -35.78 24.99
C GLY A 155 34.95 -35.32 23.89
N ASP A 156 34.97 -36.02 22.76
CA ASP A 156 35.80 -35.71 21.59
C ASP A 156 35.13 -34.68 20.65
N LYS A 157 33.89 -34.28 20.93
CA LYS A 157 33.08 -33.31 20.17
C LYS A 157 32.90 -33.70 18.70
N THR A 158 32.90 -35.00 18.40
CA THR A 158 32.79 -35.50 17.01
C THR A 158 31.35 -35.70 16.58
N ASN A 159 30.42 -35.84 17.53
CA ASN A 159 29.00 -36.09 17.25
C ASN A 159 28.09 -35.11 17.98
N VAL A 160 27.11 -34.58 17.24
CA VAL A 160 26.01 -33.77 17.76
C VAL A 160 24.73 -34.57 17.57
N THR A 161 24.03 -34.90 18.65
CA THR A 161 22.72 -35.56 18.58
C THR A 161 21.63 -34.53 18.84
N LEU A 162 20.79 -34.30 17.84
CA LEU A 162 19.60 -33.46 17.98
C LEU A 162 18.43 -34.36 18.42
N GLY A 163 18.17 -34.41 19.73
CA GLY A 163 17.05 -35.14 20.35
C GLY A 163 17.44 -36.44 21.08
N THR A 164 16.45 -37.12 21.65
CA THR A 164 16.63 -38.41 22.35
C THR A 164 16.67 -39.57 21.36
N THR A 165 17.46 -40.61 21.65
CA THR A 165 17.57 -41.83 20.84
C THR A 165 16.21 -42.40 20.44
N GLY A 166 15.91 -42.42 19.13
CA GLY A 166 14.71 -43.05 18.56
C GLY A 166 13.72 -42.10 17.86
N THR A 167 13.93 -40.77 17.89
CA THR A 167 13.07 -39.83 17.14
C THR A 167 13.91 -38.71 16.52
N PRO A 168 14.12 -38.69 15.19
CA PRO A 168 14.89 -37.65 14.51
C PRO A 168 14.29 -36.25 14.67
N VAL A 169 15.14 -35.24 14.85
CA VAL A 169 14.74 -33.82 14.92
C VAL A 169 15.08 -33.14 13.59
N GLY A 170 14.11 -32.44 12.99
CA GLY A 170 14.31 -31.66 11.78
C GLY A 170 15.10 -30.38 12.05
N MET A 171 16.11 -30.08 11.21
CA MET A 171 16.83 -28.81 11.22
C MET A 171 16.22 -27.87 10.17
N SER A 172 15.67 -26.74 10.59
CA SER A 172 15.11 -25.71 9.71
C SER A 172 15.94 -24.42 9.77
N ASN A 173 15.79 -23.55 8.77
CA ASN A 173 16.53 -22.27 8.63
C ASN A 173 18.06 -22.41 8.45
N LEU A 174 18.51 -23.51 7.84
CA LEU A 174 19.89 -23.65 7.37
C LEU A 174 20.08 -22.81 6.09
N ALA A 175 21.04 -21.89 6.11
CA ALA A 175 21.50 -21.22 4.90
C ALA A 175 22.09 -22.26 3.91
N PRO A 176 22.02 -22.03 2.58
CA PRO A 176 22.66 -22.92 1.62
C PRO A 176 24.17 -23.04 1.89
N GLY A 177 24.65 -24.24 2.20
CA GLY A 177 26.07 -24.51 2.47
C GLY A 177 26.92 -24.44 1.19
N GLY A 178 28.21 -24.12 1.29
CA GLY A 178 29.08 -24.15 0.12
C GLY A 178 29.15 -25.56 -0.50
N VAL A 179 28.91 -25.72 -1.81
CA VAL A 179 29.04 -27.02 -2.48
C VAL A 179 30.39 -27.09 -3.18
N SER A 180 31.39 -27.68 -2.50
CA SER A 180 32.73 -27.91 -3.05
C SER A 180 33.37 -29.14 -2.39
N ALA A 181 34.41 -29.70 -3.01
CA ALA A 181 35.08 -30.90 -2.52
C ALA A 181 35.73 -30.76 -1.12
N ALA A 182 35.94 -29.54 -0.64
CA ALA A 182 36.50 -29.25 0.69
C ALA A 182 35.45 -28.73 1.69
N SER A 183 34.19 -28.58 1.27
CA SER A 183 33.15 -28.03 2.13
C SER A 183 32.78 -29.02 3.24
N VAL A 184 32.63 -28.47 4.44
CA VAL A 184 32.10 -29.15 5.62
C VAL A 184 30.76 -28.55 6.05
N ASP A 185 30.17 -27.69 5.20
CA ASP A 185 28.90 -27.06 5.46
C ASP A 185 27.75 -28.06 5.29
N ALA A 186 26.73 -27.96 6.14
CA ALA A 186 25.50 -28.73 5.96
C ALA A 186 24.73 -28.21 4.74
N VAL A 187 24.32 -29.11 3.86
CA VAL A 187 23.42 -28.78 2.74
C VAL A 187 21.97 -28.77 3.21
N ASN A 188 21.18 -27.83 2.70
CA ASN A 188 19.77 -27.73 3.05
C ASN A 188 18.86 -28.39 2.00
N GLY A 189 17.56 -28.48 2.32
CA GLY A 189 16.57 -29.10 1.44
C GLY A 189 16.45 -28.43 0.06
N SER A 190 16.64 -27.11 -0.05
CA SER A 190 16.61 -26.42 -1.35
C SER A 190 17.77 -26.85 -2.26
N GLN A 191 18.98 -27.00 -1.72
CA GLN A 191 20.14 -27.41 -2.54
C GLN A 191 20.00 -28.84 -3.07
N LEU A 192 19.45 -29.74 -2.25
CA LEU A 192 19.17 -31.11 -2.68
C LEU A 192 17.99 -31.17 -3.67
N PHE A 193 16.96 -30.34 -3.45
CA PHE A 193 15.82 -30.22 -4.36
C PHE A 193 16.25 -29.65 -5.72
N ASP A 194 17.09 -28.62 -5.77
CA ASP A 194 17.63 -28.05 -7.01
C ASP A 194 18.43 -29.10 -7.80
N THR A 195 19.22 -29.92 -7.08
CA THR A 195 19.94 -31.05 -7.69
C THR A 195 18.98 -32.10 -8.25
N ALA A 196 17.97 -32.50 -7.48
CA ALA A 196 16.95 -33.45 -7.92
C ALA A 196 16.13 -32.92 -9.11
N GLN A 197 15.81 -31.62 -9.13
CA GLN A 197 15.11 -30.95 -10.21
C GLN A 197 15.97 -30.83 -11.48
N SER A 198 17.27 -30.58 -11.33
CA SER A 198 18.22 -30.63 -12.44
C SER A 198 18.26 -32.02 -13.06
N ILE A 199 18.26 -33.08 -12.24
CA ILE A 199 18.22 -34.47 -12.72
C ILE A 199 16.90 -34.77 -13.45
N ALA A 200 15.76 -34.41 -12.87
CA ALA A 200 14.43 -34.59 -13.48
C ALA A 200 14.32 -33.88 -14.83
N THR A 201 14.79 -32.63 -14.90
CA THR A 201 14.82 -31.83 -16.15
C THR A 201 15.73 -32.46 -17.20
N THR A 202 16.89 -32.98 -16.79
CA THR A 202 17.85 -33.60 -17.71
C THR A 202 17.32 -34.92 -18.27
N LEU A 203 16.61 -35.71 -17.46
CA LEU A 203 15.95 -36.94 -17.92
C LEU A 203 14.76 -36.62 -18.85
N GLY A 204 14.01 -35.56 -18.59
CA GLY A 204 12.82 -35.23 -19.39
C GLY A 204 11.72 -36.29 -19.21
N GLY A 205 10.91 -36.57 -20.24
CA GLY A 205 9.88 -37.62 -20.17
C GLY A 205 8.87 -37.43 -19.03
N ASN A 206 8.50 -36.19 -18.70
CA ASN A 206 7.65 -35.88 -17.53
C ASN A 206 8.20 -36.36 -16.17
N ALA A 207 9.50 -36.66 -16.06
CA ALA A 207 10.12 -36.88 -14.75
C ALA A 207 9.97 -35.63 -13.87
N THR A 208 9.51 -35.82 -12.64
CA THR A 208 9.31 -34.74 -11.67
C THR A 208 9.92 -35.12 -10.33
N VAL A 209 10.18 -34.12 -9.48
CA VAL A 209 10.56 -34.37 -8.09
C VAL A 209 9.29 -34.57 -7.27
N ASN A 210 9.12 -35.76 -6.71
CA ASN A 210 7.98 -36.13 -5.87
C ASN A 210 8.03 -35.39 -4.53
N ALA A 211 6.89 -35.38 -3.81
CA ALA A 211 6.78 -34.75 -2.49
C ALA A 211 7.69 -35.37 -1.42
N ASP A 212 8.17 -36.60 -1.63
CA ASP A 212 9.14 -37.30 -0.78
C ASP A 212 10.60 -37.01 -1.16
N GLY A 213 10.85 -36.17 -2.17
CA GLY A 213 12.18 -35.79 -2.66
C GLY A 213 12.80 -36.77 -3.66
N THR A 214 12.12 -37.86 -4.01
CA THR A 214 12.56 -38.79 -5.07
C THR A 214 12.27 -38.21 -6.45
N VAL A 215 13.08 -38.55 -7.47
CA VAL A 215 12.78 -38.22 -8.87
C VAL A 215 11.95 -39.34 -9.45
N SER A 216 10.76 -39.03 -9.98
CA SER A 216 9.94 -40.02 -10.68
C SER A 216 10.66 -40.53 -11.93
N GLU A 217 10.50 -41.80 -12.25
CA GLU A 217 11.06 -42.34 -13.49
C GLU A 217 10.52 -41.56 -14.70
N PRO A 218 11.37 -41.24 -15.70
CA PRO A 218 10.90 -40.58 -16.91
C PRO A 218 10.05 -41.55 -17.73
N VAL A 219 8.94 -41.05 -18.25
CA VAL A 219 8.05 -41.75 -19.17
C VAL A 219 8.22 -41.16 -20.57
N TYR A 220 8.65 -41.98 -21.52
CA TYR A 220 8.79 -41.60 -22.92
C TYR A 220 7.73 -42.30 -23.75
N THR A 221 7.08 -41.57 -24.66
CA THR A 221 6.15 -42.17 -25.60
C THR A 221 6.91 -42.57 -26.87
N ILE A 222 7.08 -43.88 -27.09
CA ILE A 222 7.82 -44.43 -28.23
C ILE A 222 6.86 -45.28 -29.05
N GLY A 223 6.54 -44.80 -30.26
CA GLY A 223 5.54 -45.40 -31.18
C GLY A 223 4.15 -45.61 -30.57
N GLY A 224 3.72 -44.69 -29.70
CA GLY A 224 2.37 -44.66 -29.12
C GLY A 224 2.22 -45.40 -27.79
N GLU A 225 3.24 -46.12 -27.34
CA GLU A 225 3.27 -46.76 -26.02
C GLU A 225 4.16 -45.96 -25.07
N GLU A 226 3.74 -45.89 -23.80
CA GLU A 226 4.52 -45.25 -22.73
C GLU A 226 5.56 -46.23 -22.17
N VAL A 227 6.81 -45.81 -22.15
CA VAL A 227 7.95 -46.60 -21.66
C VAL A 227 8.62 -45.85 -20.52
N THR A 228 8.83 -46.54 -19.40
CA THR A 228 9.42 -45.99 -18.18
C THR A 228 10.93 -46.22 -18.16
N GLY A 229 11.69 -45.16 -17.90
CA GLY A 229 13.14 -45.21 -17.87
C GLY A 229 13.81 -45.05 -19.24
N VAL A 230 15.03 -44.51 -19.21
CA VAL A 230 15.82 -44.24 -20.44
C VAL A 230 16.25 -45.54 -21.14
N GLY A 231 16.66 -46.56 -20.37
CA GLY A 231 17.16 -47.82 -20.92
C GLY A 231 16.08 -48.60 -21.68
N ASP A 232 14.88 -48.66 -21.12
CA ASP A 232 13.76 -49.36 -21.73
C ASP A 232 13.22 -48.58 -22.93
N ALA A 233 13.19 -47.25 -22.88
CA ALA A 233 12.83 -46.42 -24.05
C ALA A 233 13.80 -46.62 -25.22
N ILE A 234 15.12 -46.70 -24.96
CA ILE A 234 16.13 -47.01 -25.99
C ILE A 234 15.91 -48.42 -26.55
N THR A 235 15.58 -49.39 -25.70
CA THR A 235 15.29 -50.75 -26.11
C THR A 235 14.05 -50.80 -27.01
N GLN A 236 12.95 -50.13 -26.62
CA GLN A 236 11.72 -50.03 -27.43
C GLN A 236 11.94 -49.31 -28.76
N ILE A 237 12.77 -48.25 -28.81
CA ILE A 237 13.17 -47.61 -30.08
C ILE A 237 13.92 -48.63 -30.95
N GLY A 238 14.83 -49.40 -30.35
CA GLY A 238 15.55 -50.48 -31.04
C GLY A 238 14.61 -51.52 -31.63
N ASP A 239 13.63 -51.98 -30.84
CA ASP A 239 12.63 -52.95 -31.27
C ASP A 239 11.69 -52.37 -32.34
N GLN A 240 11.27 -51.11 -32.22
CA GLN A 240 10.46 -50.45 -33.26
C GLN A 240 11.23 -50.23 -34.55
N LEU A 241 12.51 -49.89 -34.47
CA LEU A 241 13.35 -49.77 -35.65
C LEU A 241 13.55 -51.12 -36.32
N SER A 242 13.74 -52.19 -35.53
CA SER A 242 13.81 -53.56 -36.04
C SER A 242 12.47 -53.99 -36.67
N ASN A 243 11.35 -53.69 -36.04
CA ASN A 243 10.03 -54.00 -36.59
C ASN A 243 9.71 -53.16 -37.82
N LEU A 244 10.14 -51.90 -37.89
CA LEU A 244 9.98 -51.05 -39.07
C LEU A 244 10.87 -51.55 -40.22
N GLN A 245 12.10 -51.98 -39.92
CA GLN A 245 12.99 -52.66 -40.85
C GLN A 245 12.32 -53.93 -41.39
N ASP A 246 11.82 -54.81 -40.52
CA ASP A 246 11.11 -56.03 -40.90
C ASP A 246 9.81 -55.74 -41.66
N THR A 247 9.11 -54.65 -41.34
CA THR A 247 7.90 -54.22 -42.04
C THR A 247 8.23 -53.70 -43.42
N LEU A 248 9.27 -52.88 -43.58
CA LEU A 248 9.74 -52.39 -44.88
C LEU A 248 10.23 -53.55 -45.75
N ASP A 249 11.04 -54.45 -45.19
CA ASP A 249 11.58 -55.64 -45.86
C ASP A 249 10.44 -56.61 -46.29
N ASN A 250 9.34 -56.68 -45.52
CA ASN A 250 8.17 -57.51 -45.85
C ASN A 250 7.00 -56.78 -46.52
N SER A 251 7.07 -55.45 -46.69
CA SER A 251 5.95 -54.64 -47.21
C SER A 251 5.69 -54.84 -48.71
N GLY A 252 6.63 -55.47 -49.42
CA GLY A 252 6.66 -55.49 -50.88
C GLY A 252 6.87 -54.12 -51.49
N LEU A 253 7.11 -53.08 -50.67
CA LEU A 253 7.57 -51.76 -51.09
C LEU A 253 9.08 -51.70 -51.17
N LEU A 254 9.87 -52.71 -50.81
CA LEU A 254 11.32 -52.75 -51.04
C LEU A 254 11.73 -54.11 -51.59
N ASP A 255 12.76 -54.18 -52.44
CA ASP A 255 13.35 -55.43 -52.91
C ASP A 255 14.20 -56.10 -51.80
N PRO A 256 13.96 -57.38 -51.44
CA PRO A 256 14.55 -58.00 -50.24
C PRO A 256 16.03 -58.37 -50.34
N ASP A 257 16.62 -58.41 -51.54
CA ASP A 257 18.06 -58.68 -51.72
C ASP A 257 18.88 -57.37 -51.86
N SER A 258 18.24 -56.26 -52.26
CA SER A 258 18.92 -55.02 -52.64
C SER A 258 18.46 -53.72 -51.94
N GLY A 259 17.20 -53.65 -51.48
CA GLY A 259 16.66 -52.55 -50.66
C GLY A 259 16.00 -51.35 -51.38
N GLU A 260 15.46 -51.47 -52.60
CA GLU A 260 14.83 -50.36 -53.38
C GLU A 260 13.28 -50.45 -53.56
N LEU A 261 12.55 -49.32 -53.79
CA LEU A 261 11.08 -49.16 -53.51
C LEU A 261 10.00 -49.56 -54.58
N LEU A 262 8.79 -50.07 -54.19
CA LEU A 262 7.81 -50.83 -55.04
C LEU A 262 6.24 -50.58 -54.92
N ALA A 263 5.70 -49.39 -54.58
CA ALA A 263 4.21 -49.11 -54.58
C ALA A 263 3.56 -48.96 -55.99
N VAL A 264 2.22 -49.16 -56.15
CA VAL A 264 1.43 -49.13 -57.43
C VAL A 264 2.15 -48.41 -58.56
N VAL A 265 2.66 -49.21 -59.48
CA VAL A 265 3.64 -48.77 -60.46
C VAL A 265 2.90 -48.38 -61.75
N TYR A 266 3.38 -47.33 -62.41
CA TYR A 266 3.05 -47.12 -63.82
C TYR A 266 3.39 -48.39 -64.62
N THR A 267 2.62 -48.70 -65.64
CA THR A 267 2.85 -49.93 -66.43
C THR A 267 4.22 -49.97 -67.08
N ASP A 268 4.81 -48.79 -67.32
CA ASP A 268 6.15 -48.55 -67.82
C ASP A 268 6.62 -47.12 -67.46
N ASP A 269 7.87 -46.80 -67.80
CA ASP A 269 8.56 -45.56 -67.43
C ASP A 269 7.97 -44.27 -68.04
N THR A 270 7.11 -44.38 -69.06
CA THR A 270 6.49 -43.20 -69.68
C THR A 270 5.41 -42.59 -68.80
N LYS A 271 4.95 -43.33 -67.78
CA LYS A 271 3.94 -42.91 -66.80
C LYS A 271 2.60 -42.52 -67.41
N THR A 272 2.30 -42.98 -68.63
CA THR A 272 1.04 -42.66 -69.32
C THR A 272 -0.11 -43.62 -68.98
N ALA A 273 0.17 -44.74 -68.31
CA ALA A 273 -0.84 -45.72 -67.91
C ALA A 273 -0.52 -46.37 -66.55
N VAL A 274 -1.58 -46.72 -65.82
CA VAL A 274 -1.55 -47.46 -64.55
C VAL A 274 -2.53 -48.62 -64.69
N THR A 275 -2.10 -49.86 -64.41
CA THR A 275 -3.00 -51.01 -64.35
C THR A 275 -3.41 -51.24 -62.91
N LEU A 276 -4.71 -51.07 -62.64
CA LEU A 276 -5.28 -51.35 -61.33
C LEU A 276 -5.77 -52.80 -61.29
N GLY A 277 -5.09 -53.66 -60.52
CA GLY A 277 -5.40 -55.10 -60.38
C GLY A 277 -4.73 -56.00 -61.43
N THR A 278 -5.15 -57.26 -61.49
CA THR A 278 -4.66 -58.25 -62.47
C THR A 278 -5.66 -58.39 -63.64
N THR A 279 -5.14 -58.74 -64.82
CA THR A 279 -5.90 -58.76 -66.07
C THR A 279 -7.15 -59.64 -65.99
N GLY A 280 -8.33 -59.04 -66.14
CA GLY A 280 -9.62 -59.75 -66.17
C GLY A 280 -10.52 -59.59 -64.94
N THR A 281 -10.08 -58.87 -63.90
CA THR A 281 -10.93 -58.54 -62.73
C THR A 281 -10.92 -57.04 -62.49
N PRO A 282 -11.96 -56.28 -62.93
CA PRO A 282 -11.99 -54.83 -62.77
C PRO A 282 -11.97 -54.41 -61.29
N VAL A 283 -11.15 -53.42 -60.97
CA VAL A 283 -11.09 -52.81 -59.63
C VAL A 283 -11.94 -51.55 -59.64
N THR A 284 -12.93 -51.48 -58.74
CA THR A 284 -13.75 -50.28 -58.56
C THR A 284 -12.91 -49.17 -57.92
N THR A 285 -12.81 -48.02 -58.58
CA THR A 285 -12.26 -46.81 -57.96
C THR A 285 -13.40 -46.00 -57.34
N THR A 286 -13.41 -45.88 -56.02
CA THR A 286 -14.44 -45.13 -55.28
C THR A 286 -13.82 -43.92 -54.59
N ASN A 287 -14.65 -43.00 -54.09
CA ASN A 287 -14.25 -41.74 -53.47
C ASN A 287 -13.48 -40.78 -54.40
N LEU A 288 -13.85 -40.81 -55.68
CA LEU A 288 -13.34 -39.87 -56.67
C LEU A 288 -14.15 -38.57 -56.59
N ALA A 289 -13.47 -37.44 -56.33
CA ALA A 289 -14.11 -36.13 -56.38
C ALA A 289 -14.71 -35.88 -57.78
N ALA A 290 -15.75 -35.04 -57.87
CA ALA A 290 -16.29 -34.64 -59.16
C ALA A 290 -15.21 -33.90 -59.95
N GLY A 291 -14.70 -34.50 -61.02
CA GLY A 291 -13.62 -33.94 -61.84
C GLY A 291 -14.07 -32.70 -62.61
N GLU A 292 -13.16 -31.82 -62.99
CA GLU A 292 -13.57 -30.66 -63.78
C GLU A 292 -14.16 -31.10 -65.14
N VAL A 293 -15.33 -30.59 -65.55
CA VAL A 293 -15.93 -30.87 -66.87
C VAL A 293 -15.66 -29.71 -67.83
N SER A 294 -14.54 -29.80 -68.55
CA SER A 294 -14.13 -28.83 -69.57
C SER A 294 -13.42 -29.53 -70.74
N PRO A 295 -13.32 -28.90 -71.94
CA PRO A 295 -12.75 -29.56 -73.12
C PRO A 295 -11.27 -29.99 -72.98
N THR A 296 -10.57 -29.49 -71.98
CA THR A 296 -9.14 -29.78 -71.72
C THR A 296 -8.91 -30.54 -70.41
N SER A 297 -9.96 -30.86 -69.66
CA SER A 297 -9.83 -31.57 -68.40
C SER A 297 -9.29 -32.98 -68.62
N VAL A 298 -8.34 -33.38 -67.77
CA VAL A 298 -7.80 -34.74 -67.67
C VAL A 298 -8.19 -35.40 -66.35
N ASP A 299 -9.09 -34.78 -65.60
CA ASP A 299 -9.63 -35.33 -64.36
C ASP A 299 -10.55 -36.50 -64.67
N ALA A 300 -10.51 -37.52 -63.83
CA ALA A 300 -11.44 -38.63 -63.94
C ALA A 300 -12.82 -38.21 -63.41
N ILE A 301 -13.86 -38.38 -64.23
CA ILE A 301 -15.24 -38.10 -63.83
C ILE A 301 -15.80 -39.23 -62.95
N ASN A 302 -16.68 -38.89 -62.03
CA ASN A 302 -17.34 -39.86 -61.18
C ASN A 302 -18.79 -40.13 -61.61
N GLY A 303 -19.44 -41.12 -60.98
CA GLY A 303 -20.80 -41.53 -61.32
C GLY A 303 -21.87 -40.43 -61.13
N SER A 304 -21.69 -39.51 -60.18
CA SER A 304 -22.64 -38.41 -59.96
C SER A 304 -22.68 -37.42 -61.12
N GLN A 305 -21.52 -37.12 -61.71
CA GLN A 305 -21.44 -36.19 -62.85
C GLN A 305 -22.06 -36.78 -64.12
N LEU A 306 -21.93 -38.09 -64.31
CA LEU A 306 -22.59 -38.79 -65.41
C LEU A 306 -24.11 -38.89 -65.18
N PHE A 307 -24.54 -39.08 -63.93
CA PHE A 307 -25.95 -39.10 -63.56
C PHE A 307 -26.63 -37.74 -63.76
N ASP A 308 -25.99 -36.64 -63.36
CA ASP A 308 -26.48 -35.27 -63.58
C ASP A 308 -26.67 -34.97 -65.08
N THR A 309 -25.74 -35.46 -65.92
CA THR A 309 -25.84 -35.36 -67.39
C THR A 309 -27.03 -36.14 -67.92
N ALA A 310 -27.24 -37.38 -67.46
CA ALA A 310 -28.40 -38.20 -67.83
C ALA A 310 -29.72 -37.56 -67.38
N GLN A 311 -29.75 -36.94 -66.20
CA GLN A 311 -30.91 -36.23 -65.67
C GLN A 311 -31.28 -35.01 -66.52
N SER A 312 -30.27 -34.23 -66.94
CA SER A 312 -30.47 -33.10 -67.85
C SER A 312 -31.10 -33.52 -69.19
N ILE A 313 -30.72 -34.68 -69.73
CA ILE A 313 -31.28 -35.21 -70.99
C ILE A 313 -32.75 -35.61 -70.79
N ALA A 314 -33.08 -36.31 -69.70
CA ALA A 314 -34.45 -36.72 -69.38
C ALA A 314 -35.40 -35.50 -69.24
N THR A 315 -34.96 -34.45 -68.54
CA THR A 315 -35.74 -33.21 -68.39
C THR A 315 -35.92 -32.47 -69.71
N THR A 316 -34.92 -32.49 -70.59
CA THR A 316 -34.98 -31.80 -71.89
C THR A 316 -35.91 -32.50 -72.87
N LEU A 317 -35.95 -33.85 -72.85
CA LEU A 317 -36.91 -34.60 -73.64
C LEU A 317 -38.34 -34.36 -73.12
N GLY A 318 -38.56 -34.25 -71.81
CA GLY A 318 -39.90 -34.07 -71.26
C GLY A 318 -40.77 -35.32 -71.43
N GLY A 319 -42.09 -35.18 -71.45
CA GLY A 319 -43.00 -36.33 -71.62
C GLY A 319 -42.83 -37.41 -70.54
N ASP A 320 -42.62 -37.01 -69.30
CA ASP A 320 -42.40 -37.91 -68.15
C ASP A 320 -41.16 -38.85 -68.26
N ALA A 321 -40.18 -38.55 -69.11
CA ALA A 321 -38.89 -39.27 -69.12
C ALA A 321 -38.10 -39.06 -67.81
N THR A 322 -37.46 -40.14 -67.31
CA THR A 322 -36.71 -40.20 -66.05
C THR A 322 -35.38 -40.97 -66.20
N VAL A 323 -34.43 -40.77 -65.29
CA VAL A 323 -33.20 -41.59 -65.21
C VAL A 323 -33.46 -42.79 -64.30
N ASN A 324 -33.16 -44.00 -64.76
CA ASN A 324 -33.30 -45.25 -64.03
C ASN A 324 -32.13 -45.49 -63.07
N GLU A 325 -32.28 -46.42 -62.11
CA GLU A 325 -31.25 -46.76 -61.12
C GLU A 325 -29.94 -47.29 -61.73
N ASP A 326 -29.95 -47.77 -62.98
CA ASP A 326 -28.76 -48.21 -63.71
C ASP A 326 -28.06 -47.09 -64.50
N GLY A 327 -28.58 -45.85 -64.43
CA GLY A 327 -28.04 -44.67 -65.11
C GLY A 327 -28.55 -44.44 -66.54
N THR A 328 -29.47 -45.26 -67.05
CA THR A 328 -30.11 -45.06 -68.38
C THR A 328 -31.33 -44.11 -68.32
N VAL A 329 -31.67 -43.42 -69.42
CA VAL A 329 -32.83 -42.52 -69.51
C VAL A 329 -34.02 -43.25 -70.17
N SER A 330 -35.22 -43.17 -69.58
CA SER A 330 -36.45 -43.75 -70.15
C SER A 330 -36.97 -42.94 -71.35
N GLU A 331 -37.69 -43.59 -72.28
CA GLU A 331 -38.27 -42.89 -73.43
C GLU A 331 -39.41 -41.94 -73.01
N PRO A 332 -39.51 -40.74 -73.61
CA PRO A 332 -40.56 -39.78 -73.30
C PRO A 332 -41.91 -40.16 -73.93
N VAL A 333 -43.02 -39.79 -73.29
CA VAL A 333 -44.41 -40.03 -73.71
C VAL A 333 -45.16 -38.69 -73.84
N TYR A 334 -45.84 -38.47 -74.98
CA TYR A 334 -46.59 -37.24 -75.25
C TYR A 334 -48.04 -37.53 -75.60
N THR A 335 -48.97 -36.65 -75.24
CA THR A 335 -50.39 -36.79 -75.62
C THR A 335 -50.73 -35.90 -76.82
N ILE A 336 -51.10 -36.50 -77.96
CA ILE A 336 -51.49 -35.79 -79.18
C ILE A 336 -52.87 -36.29 -79.62
N GLY A 337 -53.83 -35.38 -79.80
CA GLY A 337 -55.18 -35.75 -80.21
C GLY A 337 -55.98 -36.59 -79.21
N GLY A 338 -55.52 -36.70 -77.96
CA GLY A 338 -56.15 -37.49 -76.90
C GLY A 338 -55.58 -38.91 -76.71
N GLU A 339 -54.58 -39.32 -77.48
CA GLU A 339 -53.85 -40.59 -77.32
C GLU A 339 -52.38 -40.36 -76.89
N GLU A 340 -51.81 -41.30 -76.14
CA GLU A 340 -50.41 -41.26 -75.68
C GLU A 340 -49.45 -41.88 -76.71
N VAL A 341 -48.32 -41.21 -76.95
CA VAL A 341 -47.32 -41.58 -77.96
C VAL A 341 -45.93 -41.58 -77.36
N THR A 342 -45.23 -42.71 -77.44
CA THR A 342 -43.84 -42.86 -76.97
C THR A 342 -42.82 -42.45 -78.04
N GLY A 343 -41.85 -41.63 -77.64
CA GLY A 343 -40.77 -41.13 -78.46
C GLY A 343 -41.12 -39.86 -79.26
N VAL A 344 -40.16 -38.94 -79.38
CA VAL A 344 -40.33 -37.64 -80.05
C VAL A 344 -40.72 -37.79 -81.53
N GLY A 345 -40.10 -38.73 -82.25
CA GLY A 345 -40.34 -38.93 -83.68
C GLY A 345 -41.76 -39.42 -84.01
N ASN A 346 -42.34 -40.24 -83.15
CA ASN A 346 -43.69 -40.77 -83.34
C ASN A 346 -44.75 -39.69 -83.08
N ALA A 347 -44.56 -38.84 -82.06
CA ALA A 347 -45.47 -37.73 -81.76
C ALA A 347 -45.55 -36.71 -82.92
N ILE A 348 -44.43 -36.40 -83.56
CA ILE A 348 -44.38 -35.50 -84.73
C ILE A 348 -45.13 -36.10 -85.93
N THR A 349 -45.04 -37.41 -86.13
CA THR A 349 -45.73 -38.10 -87.23
C THR A 349 -47.26 -38.00 -87.07
N GLN A 350 -47.78 -38.19 -85.85
CA GLN A 350 -49.22 -38.15 -85.60
C GLN A 350 -49.84 -36.74 -85.71
N ILE A 351 -49.09 -35.68 -85.37
CA ILE A 351 -49.51 -34.29 -85.63
C ILE A 351 -49.66 -34.04 -87.14
N GLY A 352 -48.75 -34.59 -87.96
CA GLY A 352 -48.80 -34.51 -89.42
C GLY A 352 -50.08 -35.10 -90.01
N ASP A 353 -50.51 -36.25 -89.50
CA ASP A 353 -51.74 -36.91 -89.96
C ASP A 353 -53.03 -36.16 -89.57
N GLN A 354 -53.07 -35.50 -88.40
CA GLN A 354 -54.23 -34.69 -88.00
C GLN A 354 -54.38 -33.41 -88.84
N LEU A 355 -53.26 -32.79 -89.26
CA LEU A 355 -53.28 -31.62 -90.13
C LEU A 355 -53.77 -31.96 -91.56
N GLY A 356 -53.41 -33.15 -92.07
CA GLY A 356 -53.89 -33.63 -93.37
C GLY A 356 -55.41 -33.82 -93.42
N ASN A 357 -56.02 -34.36 -92.36
CA ASN A 357 -57.47 -34.56 -92.31
C ASN A 357 -58.28 -33.24 -92.24
N LEU A 358 -57.70 -32.17 -91.68
CA LEU A 358 -58.32 -30.84 -91.66
C LEU A 358 -58.27 -30.16 -93.04
N HIS A 359 -57.21 -30.42 -93.82
CA HIS A 359 -57.06 -29.93 -95.19
C HIS A 359 -58.13 -30.52 -96.12
N ASP A 360 -58.36 -31.83 -96.06
CA ASP A 360 -59.36 -32.52 -96.88
C ASP A 360 -60.82 -32.11 -96.54
N THR A 361 -61.06 -31.66 -95.29
CA THR A 361 -62.38 -31.19 -94.85
C THR A 361 -62.73 -29.79 -95.40
N LEU A 362 -61.74 -28.93 -95.66
CA LEU A 362 -61.96 -27.57 -96.18
C LEU A 362 -62.16 -27.53 -97.71
N GLU A 363 -61.50 -28.42 -98.46
CA GLU A 363 -61.58 -28.47 -99.93
C GLU A 363 -62.98 -28.87 -100.46
N GLY A 364 -63.80 -29.54 -99.64
CA GLY A 364 -65.17 -29.96 -100.00
C GLY A 364 -66.30 -28.93 -99.76
N SER A 365 -66.00 -27.71 -99.30
CA SER A 365 -67.00 -26.80 -98.72
C SER A 365 -67.63 -25.77 -99.69
N GLY A 366 -67.09 -25.60 -100.90
CA GLY A 366 -67.66 -24.71 -101.93
C GLY A 366 -67.61 -23.21 -101.62
N LEU A 367 -66.80 -22.80 -100.64
CA LEU A 367 -66.60 -21.40 -100.23
C LEU A 367 -65.42 -20.72 -100.92
N PHE A 368 -64.63 -21.45 -101.70
CA PHE A 368 -63.47 -20.93 -102.42
C PHE A 368 -63.59 -21.30 -103.90
N ASP A 369 -63.09 -20.47 -104.81
CA ASP A 369 -62.93 -20.90 -106.19
C ASP A 369 -61.71 -21.82 -106.38
N ALA A 370 -61.49 -22.31 -107.62
CA ALA A 370 -60.47 -23.32 -107.92
C ALA A 370 -59.00 -22.85 -107.68
N ASP A 371 -58.80 -21.56 -107.39
CA ASP A 371 -57.49 -20.98 -107.07
C ASP A 371 -57.38 -20.54 -105.59
N GLY A 372 -58.47 -20.58 -104.81
CA GLY A 372 -58.43 -20.50 -103.34
C GLY A 372 -58.99 -19.23 -102.66
N ASP A 373 -59.78 -18.38 -103.33
CA ASP A 373 -60.35 -17.14 -102.74
C ASP A 373 -61.91 -17.15 -102.59
N LEU A 374 -62.48 -16.38 -101.63
CA LEU A 374 -63.90 -16.43 -101.14
C LEU A 374 -64.87 -15.39 -101.78
N LEU A 375 -66.15 -15.75 -102.09
CA LEU A 375 -67.20 -14.86 -102.68
C LEU A 375 -68.65 -15.04 -102.10
N ALA A 376 -69.46 -13.96 -101.92
CA ALA A 376 -70.74 -14.02 -101.15
C ALA A 376 -72.06 -13.33 -101.68
N VAL A 377 -72.28 -12.95 -102.97
CA VAL A 377 -73.61 -12.41 -103.44
C VAL A 377 -73.92 -12.68 -104.94
N VAL A 378 -75.22 -12.78 -105.33
CA VAL A 378 -75.71 -13.02 -106.72
C VAL A 378 -76.08 -11.71 -107.41
N TYR A 379 -75.51 -11.45 -108.58
CA TYR A 379 -75.62 -10.19 -109.31
C TYR A 379 -76.42 -10.33 -110.62
N THR A 380 -76.93 -9.22 -111.15
CA THR A 380 -77.79 -9.18 -112.36
C THR A 380 -77.07 -9.58 -113.65
N ASP A 381 -75.74 -9.46 -113.69
CA ASP A 381 -74.85 -10.04 -114.68
C ASP A 381 -73.45 -10.28 -114.10
N ASP A 382 -72.56 -10.86 -114.91
CA ASP A 382 -71.21 -11.28 -114.54
C ASP A 382 -70.27 -10.12 -114.11
N THR A 383 -70.65 -8.85 -114.34
CA THR A 383 -69.85 -7.67 -113.95
C THR A 383 -70.13 -7.20 -112.53
N LYS A 384 -71.22 -7.66 -111.90
CA LYS A 384 -71.49 -7.47 -110.47
C LYS A 384 -71.58 -6.01 -109.98
N THR A 385 -71.99 -5.07 -110.83
CA THR A 385 -72.03 -3.62 -110.48
C THR A 385 -73.42 -3.03 -110.21
N ALA A 386 -74.51 -3.75 -110.48
CA ALA A 386 -75.87 -3.22 -110.34
C ALA A 386 -76.92 -4.23 -109.86
N VAL A 387 -77.92 -3.71 -109.14
CA VAL A 387 -79.15 -4.41 -108.71
C VAL A 387 -80.35 -3.49 -109.01
N THR A 388 -81.25 -3.89 -109.92
CA THR A 388 -82.43 -3.08 -110.31
C THR A 388 -83.70 -3.61 -109.64
N LEU A 389 -84.44 -2.74 -108.95
CA LEU A 389 -85.71 -3.04 -108.28
C LEU A 389 -86.85 -2.20 -108.90
N GLY A 390 -87.61 -2.77 -109.84
CA GLY A 390 -88.70 -2.08 -110.58
C GLY A 390 -88.47 -2.00 -112.10
N THR A 391 -89.36 -1.32 -112.85
CA THR A 391 -89.19 -1.04 -114.29
C THR A 391 -88.85 0.43 -114.54
N THR A 392 -88.21 0.73 -115.67
CA THR A 392 -87.57 2.02 -115.99
C THR A 392 -88.48 3.26 -115.94
N ASP A 393 -89.81 3.11 -116.00
CA ASP A 393 -90.77 4.23 -116.00
C ASP A 393 -91.71 4.26 -114.78
N THR A 394 -91.53 3.35 -113.81
CA THR A 394 -92.32 3.32 -112.56
C THR A 394 -91.46 2.85 -111.37
N PRO A 395 -90.91 3.78 -110.56
CA PRO A 395 -90.17 3.43 -109.35
C PRO A 395 -91.08 2.81 -108.29
N VAL A 396 -90.54 1.86 -107.53
CA VAL A 396 -91.19 1.25 -106.37
C VAL A 396 -90.54 1.74 -105.08
N ALA A 397 -91.36 2.04 -104.08
CA ALA A 397 -90.86 2.38 -102.76
C ALA A 397 -90.24 1.14 -102.10
N MET A 398 -88.97 1.24 -101.69
CA MET A 398 -88.37 0.28 -100.76
C MET A 398 -88.89 0.58 -99.35
N THR A 399 -89.96 -0.11 -98.97
CA THR A 399 -90.54 -0.03 -97.62
C THR A 399 -90.02 -1.19 -96.77
N ASN A 400 -89.99 -1.02 -95.44
CA ASN A 400 -89.39 -1.98 -94.49
C ASN A 400 -87.87 -2.19 -94.63
N LEU A 401 -87.16 -1.17 -95.12
CA LEU A 401 -85.70 -1.13 -95.10
C LEU A 401 -85.23 -0.85 -93.66
N ALA A 402 -84.48 -1.79 -93.07
CA ALA A 402 -83.83 -1.57 -91.78
C ALA A 402 -82.85 -0.38 -91.87
N ALA A 403 -82.53 0.25 -90.74
CA ALA A 403 -81.55 1.35 -90.74
C ALA A 403 -80.18 0.82 -91.21
N GLY A 404 -79.66 1.34 -92.32
CA GLY A 404 -78.35 0.97 -92.86
C GLY A 404 -77.20 1.51 -92.02
N ASP A 405 -76.00 0.93 -92.10
CA ASP A 405 -74.85 1.50 -91.40
C ASP A 405 -74.47 2.88 -91.96
N VAL A 406 -74.08 3.83 -91.11
CA VAL A 406 -73.74 5.22 -91.50
C VAL A 406 -72.27 5.49 -91.21
N SER A 407 -71.43 5.17 -92.20
CA SER A 407 -69.97 5.39 -92.19
C SER A 407 -69.46 5.84 -93.57
N SER A 408 -68.30 6.47 -93.66
CA SER A 408 -67.77 7.01 -94.93
C SER A 408 -67.45 5.96 -96.00
N SER A 409 -67.40 4.69 -95.60
CA SER A 409 -67.22 3.53 -96.49
C SER A 409 -68.48 2.68 -96.61
N SER A 410 -69.57 3.06 -95.94
CA SER A 410 -70.82 2.30 -95.99
C SER A 410 -71.40 2.34 -97.41
N VAL A 411 -71.85 1.17 -97.85
CA VAL A 411 -72.59 0.98 -99.11
C VAL A 411 -74.02 0.52 -98.85
N ASP A 412 -74.48 0.57 -97.59
CA ASP A 412 -75.85 0.26 -97.19
C ASP A 412 -76.81 1.36 -97.64
N ALA A 413 -78.03 0.98 -98.03
CA ALA A 413 -79.07 1.96 -98.35
C ALA A 413 -79.64 2.58 -97.07
N VAL A 414 -79.69 3.92 -97.01
CA VAL A 414 -80.28 4.66 -95.88
C VAL A 414 -81.78 4.86 -96.06
N ASN A 415 -82.54 4.80 -94.96
CA ASN A 415 -83.99 5.00 -94.98
C ASN A 415 -84.40 6.41 -94.49
N GLY A 416 -85.70 6.72 -94.62
CA GLY A 416 -86.24 8.04 -94.25
C GLY A 416 -86.12 8.40 -92.75
N SER A 417 -86.14 7.41 -91.84
CA SER A 417 -85.96 7.69 -90.41
C SER A 417 -84.52 8.06 -90.05
N GLN A 418 -83.53 7.54 -90.79
CA GLN A 418 -82.12 7.92 -90.63
C GLN A 418 -81.84 9.34 -91.13
N LEU A 419 -82.47 9.76 -92.24
CA LEU A 419 -82.35 11.12 -92.75
C LEU A 419 -83.07 12.14 -91.85
N PHE A 420 -84.27 11.80 -91.34
CA PHE A 420 -84.97 12.61 -90.34
C PHE A 420 -84.20 12.67 -89.01
N GLY A 421 -83.63 11.55 -88.56
CA GLY A 421 -82.76 11.52 -87.38
C GLY A 421 -81.53 12.41 -87.52
N THR A 422 -80.96 12.51 -88.73
CA THR A 422 -79.85 13.43 -89.03
C THR A 422 -80.29 14.89 -88.96
N ALA A 423 -81.43 15.25 -89.56
CA ALA A 423 -81.98 16.61 -89.48
C ALA A 423 -82.37 17.00 -88.04
N GLN A 424 -82.96 16.08 -87.28
CA GLN A 424 -83.30 16.27 -85.86
C GLN A 424 -82.05 16.40 -85.01
N SER A 425 -81.01 15.63 -85.30
CA SER A 425 -79.70 15.74 -84.66
C SER A 425 -79.08 17.12 -84.90
N ILE A 426 -79.17 17.66 -86.13
CA ILE A 426 -78.71 19.02 -86.44
C ILE A 426 -79.51 20.08 -85.68
N ALA A 427 -80.84 20.00 -85.65
CA ALA A 427 -81.67 20.94 -84.89
C ALA A 427 -81.36 20.90 -83.38
N THR A 428 -81.20 19.70 -82.82
CA THR A 428 -80.84 19.49 -81.41
C THR A 428 -79.42 19.97 -81.10
N ALA A 429 -78.48 19.75 -82.02
CA ALA A 429 -77.10 20.17 -81.88
C ALA A 429 -76.93 21.69 -81.99
N LEU A 430 -77.72 22.35 -82.85
CA LEU A 430 -77.81 23.80 -82.88
C LEU A 430 -78.47 24.31 -81.59
N GLY A 431 -79.54 23.67 -81.12
CA GLY A 431 -80.27 24.13 -79.93
C GLY A 431 -80.95 25.48 -80.16
N GLY A 432 -81.14 26.29 -79.12
CA GLY A 432 -81.76 27.62 -79.26
C GLY A 432 -83.16 27.59 -79.88
N ASP A 433 -83.97 26.59 -79.51
CA ASP A 433 -85.32 26.38 -80.06
C ASP A 433 -85.38 26.08 -81.59
N ALA A 434 -84.27 25.70 -82.23
CA ALA A 434 -84.31 25.16 -83.59
C ALA A 434 -85.04 23.80 -83.66
N GLU A 435 -85.84 23.60 -84.71
CA GLU A 435 -86.68 22.41 -84.90
C GLU A 435 -86.70 21.94 -86.37
N VAL A 436 -87.09 20.68 -86.61
CA VAL A 436 -87.27 20.14 -87.96
C VAL A 436 -88.71 20.37 -88.41
N ASN A 437 -88.88 21.10 -89.51
CA ASN A 437 -90.18 21.41 -90.11
C ASN A 437 -90.80 20.18 -90.80
N PRO A 438 -92.13 20.17 -91.02
CA PRO A 438 -92.83 19.05 -91.65
C PRO A 438 -92.37 18.69 -93.09
N ASP A 439 -91.66 19.58 -93.77
CA ASP A 439 -91.08 19.36 -95.10
C ASP A 439 -89.65 18.79 -95.06
N GLY A 440 -89.09 18.58 -93.87
CA GLY A 440 -87.75 18.05 -93.64
C GLY A 440 -86.64 19.11 -93.52
N THR A 441 -86.96 20.41 -93.58
CA THR A 441 -85.99 21.51 -93.35
C THR A 441 -85.81 21.85 -91.87
N VAL A 442 -84.72 22.51 -91.47
CA VAL A 442 -84.44 22.90 -90.05
C VAL A 442 -84.60 24.42 -89.88
N SER A 443 -85.28 24.87 -88.82
CA SER A 443 -85.44 26.31 -88.49
C SER A 443 -84.16 26.92 -87.88
N GLU A 444 -84.00 28.24 -87.98
CA GLU A 444 -82.82 28.93 -87.41
C GLU A 444 -82.90 29.01 -85.86
N PRO A 445 -81.77 28.80 -85.15
CA PRO A 445 -81.73 28.84 -83.68
C PRO A 445 -81.69 30.28 -83.12
N VAL A 446 -82.17 30.47 -81.90
CA VAL A 446 -82.13 31.72 -81.12
C VAL A 446 -81.43 31.48 -79.77
N TYR A 447 -80.40 32.27 -79.46
CA TYR A 447 -79.63 32.15 -78.22
C TYR A 447 -79.74 33.41 -77.37
N THR A 448 -79.61 33.29 -76.05
CA THR A 448 -79.52 34.44 -75.14
C THR A 448 -78.09 34.55 -74.60
N VAL A 449 -77.39 35.63 -74.93
CA VAL A 449 -75.99 35.88 -74.53
C VAL A 449 -75.93 37.23 -73.84
N GLY A 450 -75.46 37.29 -72.59
CA GLY A 450 -75.35 38.55 -71.85
C GLY A 450 -76.69 39.20 -71.45
N GLY A 451 -77.81 38.47 -71.55
CA GLY A 451 -79.16 38.98 -71.27
C GLY A 451 -79.92 39.48 -72.51
N GLU A 452 -79.30 39.46 -73.69
CA GLU A 452 -79.93 39.83 -74.97
C GLU A 452 -80.11 38.59 -75.88
N SER A 453 -81.22 38.53 -76.63
CA SER A 453 -81.52 37.42 -77.55
C SER A 453 -81.04 37.72 -78.97
N VAL A 454 -80.32 36.77 -79.57
CA VAL A 454 -79.69 36.87 -80.91
C VAL A 454 -80.00 35.61 -81.75
N THR A 455 -80.10 35.77 -83.07
CA THR A 455 -80.56 34.74 -84.02
C THR A 455 -79.40 34.18 -84.84
N GLY A 456 -79.27 32.85 -84.86
CA GLY A 456 -78.19 32.14 -85.53
C GLY A 456 -76.91 32.03 -84.69
N VAL A 457 -76.13 30.99 -84.99
CA VAL A 457 -74.89 30.68 -84.25
C VAL A 457 -73.84 31.79 -84.43
N GLY A 458 -73.74 32.37 -85.62
CA GLY A 458 -72.75 33.40 -85.94
C GLY A 458 -72.92 34.70 -85.15
N GLU A 459 -74.16 35.15 -84.96
CA GLU A 459 -74.45 36.37 -84.17
C GLU A 459 -74.22 36.14 -82.67
N ALA A 460 -74.58 34.96 -82.15
CA ALA A 460 -74.29 34.58 -80.77
C ALA A 460 -72.79 34.50 -80.47
N ILE A 461 -72.01 33.91 -81.38
CA ILE A 461 -70.55 33.87 -81.25
C ILE A 461 -69.96 35.28 -81.28
N THR A 462 -70.47 36.16 -82.14
CA THR A 462 -70.01 37.56 -82.21
C THR A 462 -70.29 38.31 -80.90
N GLN A 463 -71.44 38.08 -80.27
CA GLN A 463 -71.77 38.69 -78.98
C GLN A 463 -70.94 38.12 -77.82
N ILE A 464 -70.64 36.81 -77.84
CA ILE A 464 -69.69 36.19 -76.88
C ILE A 464 -68.29 36.76 -77.10
N ASP A 465 -67.85 36.93 -78.35
CA ASP A 465 -66.54 37.48 -78.70
C ASP A 465 -66.37 38.93 -78.22
N ASN A 466 -67.40 39.75 -78.35
CA ASN A 466 -67.41 41.11 -77.79
C ASN A 466 -67.31 41.09 -76.24
N GLN A 467 -68.05 40.20 -75.55
CA GLN A 467 -67.96 40.07 -74.10
C GLN A 467 -66.62 39.50 -73.63
N MET A 468 -66.04 38.58 -74.40
CA MET A 468 -64.74 37.97 -74.12
C MET A 468 -63.61 38.98 -74.37
N THR A 469 -63.72 39.83 -75.39
CA THR A 469 -62.83 40.97 -75.63
C THR A 469 -62.89 41.98 -74.49
N ASP A 470 -64.10 42.32 -74.01
CA ASP A 470 -64.30 43.20 -72.85
C ASP A 470 -63.74 42.60 -71.54
N LEU A 471 -63.81 41.27 -71.38
CA LEU A 471 -63.26 40.57 -70.22
C LEU A 471 -61.73 40.50 -70.31
N GLN A 472 -61.18 40.27 -71.51
CA GLN A 472 -59.75 40.26 -71.80
C GLN A 472 -59.14 41.66 -71.57
N GLU A 473 -59.78 42.72 -72.05
CA GLU A 473 -59.30 44.10 -71.83
C GLU A 473 -59.34 44.51 -70.34
N LYS A 474 -60.26 43.96 -69.55
CA LYS A 474 -60.28 44.11 -68.08
C LYS A 474 -59.21 43.25 -67.39
N LEU A 475 -58.86 42.09 -67.93
CA LEU A 475 -57.82 41.21 -67.40
C LEU A 475 -56.40 41.74 -67.70
N ASP A 476 -56.15 42.22 -68.92
CA ASP A 476 -54.85 42.73 -69.35
C ASP A 476 -54.47 44.02 -68.61
N ASN A 477 -55.47 44.86 -68.30
CA ASN A 477 -55.27 46.09 -67.52
C ASN A 477 -55.27 45.88 -65.99
N SER A 478 -55.40 44.62 -65.50
CA SER A 478 -55.44 44.31 -64.06
C SER A 478 -54.07 44.13 -63.42
N GLY A 479 -53.02 43.90 -64.22
CA GLY A 479 -51.67 43.60 -63.73
C GLY A 479 -51.50 42.17 -63.18
N LEU A 480 -52.48 41.29 -63.38
CA LEU A 480 -52.44 39.88 -62.96
C LEU A 480 -51.77 38.95 -63.97
N PHE A 481 -51.43 39.43 -65.17
CA PHE A 481 -50.78 38.66 -66.23
C PHE A 481 -49.65 39.49 -66.87
N ASP A 482 -48.59 38.86 -67.40
CA ASP A 482 -47.60 39.60 -68.22
C ASP A 482 -48.07 39.80 -69.66
N ALA A 483 -47.22 40.47 -70.46
CA ALA A 483 -47.47 40.76 -71.86
C ALA A 483 -47.60 39.50 -72.75
N ASP A 484 -47.25 38.32 -72.23
CA ASP A 484 -47.35 37.02 -72.93
C ASP A 484 -48.57 36.20 -72.45
N GLY A 485 -49.24 36.60 -71.35
CA GLY A 485 -50.53 36.05 -70.91
C GLY A 485 -50.46 35.08 -69.72
N ASP A 486 -49.33 35.00 -68.99
CA ASP A 486 -49.16 34.12 -67.83
C ASP A 486 -49.46 34.83 -66.49
N LEU A 487 -50.11 34.13 -65.54
CA LEU A 487 -50.60 34.71 -64.27
C LEU A 487 -49.44 35.10 -63.29
N LEU A 488 -49.41 36.36 -62.83
CA LEU A 488 -48.35 37.00 -62.04
C LEU A 488 -48.81 37.69 -60.73
N ALA A 489 -49.90 37.24 -60.09
CA ALA A 489 -50.38 37.87 -58.85
C ALA A 489 -49.36 37.85 -57.68
N VAL A 490 -48.40 36.93 -57.72
CA VAL A 490 -47.21 36.94 -56.87
C VAL A 490 -46.13 36.20 -57.64
N VAL A 491 -44.94 36.79 -57.83
CA VAL A 491 -43.80 36.03 -58.33
C VAL A 491 -43.32 35.15 -57.18
N TYR A 492 -43.94 33.99 -57.07
CA TYR A 492 -43.38 32.93 -56.25
C TYR A 492 -42.07 32.49 -56.89
N THR A 493 -41.08 32.21 -56.07
CA THR A 493 -39.75 31.79 -56.55
C THR A 493 -39.82 30.51 -57.39
N ASP A 494 -40.84 29.69 -57.16
CA ASP A 494 -41.08 28.39 -57.77
C ASP A 494 -42.52 27.91 -57.48
N ASP A 495 -42.88 26.75 -58.02
CA ASP A 495 -44.23 26.16 -57.97
C ASP A 495 -44.71 25.76 -56.56
N THR A 496 -43.82 25.72 -55.56
CA THR A 496 -44.19 25.35 -54.18
C THR A 496 -44.91 26.49 -53.45
N LYS A 497 -44.84 27.72 -53.99
CA LYS A 497 -45.50 28.93 -53.46
C LYS A 497 -45.16 29.28 -52.01
N THR A 498 -43.99 28.85 -51.55
CA THR A 498 -43.52 29.07 -50.18
C THR A 498 -42.78 30.40 -49.99
N ALA A 499 -42.34 31.05 -51.07
CA ALA A 499 -41.59 32.31 -51.03
C ALA A 499 -41.93 33.23 -52.20
N VAL A 500 -41.87 34.54 -51.98
CA VAL A 500 -42.14 35.60 -52.96
C VAL A 500 -40.88 36.43 -53.17
N THR A 501 -40.49 36.68 -54.42
CA THR A 501 -39.42 37.63 -54.73
C THR A 501 -39.99 39.00 -55.00
N LEU A 502 -39.67 39.98 -54.15
CA LEU A 502 -40.04 41.38 -54.34
C LEU A 502 -38.89 42.11 -55.05
N GLY A 503 -39.06 42.35 -56.36
CA GLY A 503 -38.03 42.94 -57.23
C GLY A 503 -37.30 41.90 -58.08
N THR A 504 -36.13 42.24 -58.60
CA THR A 504 -35.26 41.36 -59.39
C THR A 504 -33.93 41.10 -58.67
N THR A 505 -33.22 40.03 -59.05
CA THR A 505 -31.94 39.64 -58.45
C THR A 505 -30.92 40.78 -58.54
N GLY A 506 -30.55 41.36 -57.40
CA GLY A 506 -29.60 42.48 -57.29
C GLY A 506 -30.22 43.88 -57.12
N THR A 507 -31.54 44.01 -57.22
CA THR A 507 -32.27 45.28 -57.04
C THR A 507 -33.48 45.09 -56.10
N PRO A 508 -33.27 45.13 -54.77
CA PRO A 508 -34.35 44.97 -53.80
C PRO A 508 -35.31 46.17 -53.82
N VAL A 509 -36.60 45.92 -53.60
CA VAL A 509 -37.64 46.96 -53.49
C VAL A 509 -37.98 47.26 -52.03
N THR A 510 -38.27 48.52 -51.72
CA THR A 510 -38.65 48.94 -50.37
C THR A 510 -40.13 48.67 -50.09
N MET A 511 -40.44 47.96 -49.00
CA MET A 511 -41.81 47.81 -48.50
C MET A 511 -42.16 48.96 -47.54
N THR A 512 -43.11 49.81 -47.93
CA THR A 512 -43.59 50.95 -47.12
C THR A 512 -45.03 50.75 -46.66
N ASN A 513 -45.45 51.47 -45.61
CA ASN A 513 -46.80 51.39 -45.03
C ASN A 513 -47.17 50.00 -44.46
N VAL A 514 -46.17 49.28 -43.95
CA VAL A 514 -46.38 48.03 -43.20
C VAL A 514 -46.83 48.41 -41.79
N ALA A 515 -48.09 48.12 -41.48
CA ALA A 515 -48.62 48.27 -40.11
C ALA A 515 -47.78 47.44 -39.13
N PRO A 516 -47.67 47.81 -37.83
CA PRO A 516 -46.97 46.98 -36.86
C PRO A 516 -47.58 45.57 -36.83
N GLY A 517 -46.78 44.55 -37.14
CA GLY A 517 -47.21 43.15 -37.08
C GLY A 517 -47.38 42.69 -35.63
N ASP A 518 -48.20 41.67 -35.40
CA ASP A 518 -48.23 41.05 -34.07
C ASP A 518 -46.88 40.41 -33.74
N LEU A 519 -46.36 40.61 -32.52
CA LEU A 519 -45.08 40.08 -32.06
C LEU A 519 -45.25 38.79 -31.22
N SER A 520 -46.44 38.18 -31.23
CA SER A 520 -46.68 36.89 -30.61
C SER A 520 -45.88 35.75 -31.28
N ALA A 521 -45.59 34.68 -30.54
CA ALA A 521 -44.69 33.61 -30.98
C ALA A 521 -45.16 32.84 -32.23
N ASP A 522 -46.48 32.85 -32.51
CA ASP A 522 -47.09 32.16 -33.64
C ASP A 522 -47.39 33.11 -34.82
N SER A 523 -46.99 34.38 -34.70
CA SER A 523 -47.24 35.40 -35.71
C SER A 523 -46.43 35.12 -36.98
N THR A 524 -47.10 35.23 -38.12
CA THR A 524 -46.50 35.20 -39.45
C THR A 524 -46.51 36.59 -40.11
N ASP A 525 -46.81 37.63 -39.33
CA ASP A 525 -46.87 39.00 -39.81
C ASP A 525 -45.47 39.55 -40.14
N ALA A 526 -45.42 40.48 -41.09
CA ALA A 526 -44.20 41.21 -41.40
C ALA A 526 -43.89 42.26 -40.31
N VAL A 527 -42.71 42.19 -39.69
CA VAL A 527 -42.24 43.20 -38.73
C VAL A 527 -41.69 44.43 -39.46
N ASN A 528 -42.08 45.64 -39.03
CA ASN A 528 -41.57 46.87 -39.63
C ASN A 528 -40.32 47.41 -38.91
N GLY A 529 -39.61 48.36 -39.53
CA GLY A 529 -38.37 48.91 -38.97
C GLY A 529 -38.52 49.60 -37.61
N GLY A 530 -39.70 50.16 -37.30
CA GLY A 530 -39.98 50.79 -36.01
C GLY A 530 -40.08 49.76 -34.88
N GLN A 531 -40.73 48.62 -35.13
CA GLN A 531 -40.80 47.51 -34.18
C GLN A 531 -39.41 46.91 -33.93
N LEU A 532 -38.65 46.64 -34.99
CA LEU A 532 -37.29 46.11 -34.85
C LEU A 532 -36.36 47.07 -34.08
N THR A 533 -36.45 48.38 -34.34
CA THR A 533 -35.64 49.38 -33.63
C THR A 533 -36.03 49.49 -32.16
N THR A 534 -37.32 49.37 -31.86
CA THR A 534 -37.83 49.39 -30.48
C THR A 534 -37.34 48.17 -29.72
N GLU A 535 -37.54 46.97 -30.25
CA GLU A 535 -37.09 45.74 -29.60
C GLU A 535 -35.57 45.66 -29.49
N LEU A 536 -34.81 46.16 -30.47
CA LEU A 536 -33.35 46.25 -30.38
C LEU A 536 -32.90 47.28 -29.33
N SER A 537 -33.64 48.38 -29.16
CA SER A 537 -33.36 49.38 -28.13
C SER A 537 -33.69 48.84 -26.74
N ASN A 538 -34.82 48.15 -26.59
CA ASN A 538 -35.19 47.44 -25.37
C ASN A 538 -34.10 46.42 -25.01
N LEU A 539 -33.69 45.58 -25.96
CA LEU A 539 -32.61 44.61 -25.75
C LEU A 539 -31.28 45.29 -25.37
N LYS A 540 -30.93 46.42 -26.01
CA LYS A 540 -29.72 47.19 -25.68
C LYS A 540 -29.79 47.79 -24.27
N ASP A 541 -30.93 48.35 -23.90
CA ASP A 541 -31.15 48.93 -22.58
C ASP A 541 -31.17 47.86 -21.49
N GLU A 542 -31.76 46.69 -21.76
CA GLU A 542 -31.69 45.54 -20.87
C GLU A 542 -30.25 45.03 -20.72
N LEU A 543 -29.46 45.01 -21.81
CA LEU A 543 -28.06 44.58 -21.78
C LEU A 543 -27.17 45.56 -20.99
N ILE A 544 -27.39 46.87 -21.17
CA ILE A 544 -26.64 47.92 -20.46
C ILE A 544 -27.00 47.96 -18.97
N ASN A 545 -28.29 47.85 -18.65
CA ASN A 545 -28.76 47.91 -17.27
C ASN A 545 -28.70 46.56 -16.54
N GLY A 546 -28.20 45.51 -17.20
CA GLY A 546 -28.08 44.17 -16.63
C GLY A 546 -29.41 43.49 -16.32
N ALA A 547 -30.50 43.94 -16.95
CA ALA A 547 -31.85 43.40 -16.77
C ALA A 547 -32.10 42.11 -17.56
N ILE A 548 -31.19 41.74 -18.48
CA ILE A 548 -31.28 40.48 -19.23
C ILE A 548 -31.07 39.30 -18.29
N ASP A 549 -32.00 38.35 -18.36
CA ASP A 549 -31.95 37.11 -17.62
C ASP A 549 -30.94 36.11 -18.25
N LEU A 550 -29.63 36.40 -18.18
CA LEU A 550 -28.63 35.54 -18.83
C LEU A 550 -28.54 34.14 -18.19
N LYS A 551 -28.32 33.12 -19.05
CA LYS A 551 -27.89 31.74 -18.73
C LYS A 551 -27.16 31.58 -17.39
N TYR A 552 -25.97 32.16 -17.38
CA TYR A 552 -24.88 31.82 -16.46
C TYR A 552 -24.42 33.02 -15.61
N ILE A 553 -24.90 34.24 -15.90
CA ILE A 553 -24.54 35.47 -15.19
C ILE A 553 -25.83 36.20 -14.80
N LYS A 554 -26.27 36.04 -13.55
CA LYS A 554 -27.41 36.79 -12.99
C LYS A 554 -26.89 37.93 -12.12
N VAL A 555 -27.35 39.15 -12.36
CA VAL A 555 -26.97 40.31 -11.56
C VAL A 555 -28.23 40.97 -11.00
N THR A 556 -28.50 40.79 -9.71
CA THR A 556 -29.58 41.49 -9.01
C THR A 556 -28.98 42.65 -8.22
N SER A 557 -29.00 43.87 -8.78
CA SER A 557 -28.34 45.05 -8.19
C SER A 557 -29.15 46.32 -8.42
N THR A 558 -29.22 47.17 -7.39
CA THR A 558 -29.76 48.56 -7.47
C THR A 558 -28.68 49.64 -7.32
N GLY A 559 -27.41 49.25 -7.12
CA GLY A 559 -26.32 50.20 -6.94
C GLY A 559 -25.65 50.60 -8.27
N ALA A 560 -24.56 51.35 -8.20
CA ALA A 560 -23.86 51.89 -9.37
C ALA A 560 -23.37 50.82 -10.36
N ALA A 561 -23.20 51.22 -11.64
CA ALA A 561 -22.69 50.37 -12.70
C ALA A 561 -21.27 49.83 -12.40
N ALA A 562 -20.96 48.64 -12.91
CA ALA A 562 -19.62 48.08 -12.87
C ALA A 562 -18.67 48.90 -13.76
N ASN A 563 -17.42 49.04 -13.34
CA ASN A 563 -16.38 49.81 -14.02
C ASN A 563 -15.22 48.90 -14.47
N ALA A 564 -15.17 48.56 -15.76
CA ALA A 564 -14.12 47.75 -16.38
C ALA A 564 -13.23 48.58 -17.34
N ASN A 565 -12.71 49.73 -16.89
CA ASN A 565 -11.92 50.64 -17.74
C ASN A 565 -10.50 50.17 -18.04
N GLY A 566 -10.01 49.11 -17.39
CA GLY A 566 -8.70 48.53 -17.71
C GLY A 566 -8.71 47.79 -19.05
N THR A 567 -7.58 47.79 -19.76
CA THR A 567 -7.42 46.96 -20.97
C THR A 567 -7.59 45.48 -20.62
N ASN A 568 -8.50 44.75 -21.30
CA ASN A 568 -8.85 43.36 -20.99
C ASN A 568 -9.38 43.13 -19.56
N ALA A 569 -10.00 44.14 -18.94
CA ALA A 569 -10.55 44.02 -17.60
C ALA A 569 -11.97 43.41 -17.58
N VAL A 570 -12.32 42.74 -16.48
CA VAL A 570 -13.66 42.20 -16.23
C VAL A 570 -14.19 42.75 -14.91
N ALA A 571 -15.37 43.38 -14.92
CA ALA A 571 -16.04 43.85 -13.71
C ALA A 571 -17.49 43.34 -13.68
N ILE A 572 -17.83 42.55 -12.64
CA ILE A 572 -19.14 41.92 -12.49
C ILE A 572 -19.68 42.24 -11.08
N GLY A 573 -20.84 42.89 -11.02
CA GLY A 573 -21.49 43.29 -9.76
C GLY A 573 -21.47 44.81 -9.53
N SER A 574 -22.36 45.28 -8.65
CA SER A 574 -22.58 46.72 -8.42
C SER A 574 -21.32 47.43 -7.93
N ALA A 575 -20.95 48.56 -8.54
CA ALA A 575 -19.76 49.33 -8.19
C ALA A 575 -18.45 48.51 -8.15
N SER A 576 -18.42 47.34 -8.79
CA SER A 576 -17.18 46.60 -9.00
C SER A 576 -16.26 47.41 -9.92
N SER A 577 -14.96 47.35 -9.69
CA SER A 577 -13.99 48.25 -10.32
C SER A 577 -12.72 47.50 -10.69
N ALA A 578 -12.52 47.27 -11.98
CA ALA A 578 -11.33 46.69 -12.58
C ALA A 578 -10.70 47.73 -13.54
N THR A 579 -9.83 48.58 -13.01
CA THR A 579 -9.37 49.82 -13.69
C THR A 579 -8.00 49.70 -14.33
N ILE A 580 -7.31 48.56 -14.18
CA ILE A 580 -5.95 48.32 -14.68
C ILE A 580 -5.94 47.11 -15.62
N ALA A 581 -4.91 46.99 -16.46
CA ALA A 581 -4.78 45.94 -17.45
C ALA A 581 -4.85 44.52 -16.83
N GLY A 582 -5.66 43.64 -17.42
CA GLY A 582 -5.83 42.24 -16.99
C GLY A 582 -6.54 42.05 -15.64
N ALA A 583 -7.12 43.11 -15.06
CA ALA A 583 -7.76 43.04 -13.76
C ALA A 583 -9.17 42.42 -13.81
N VAL A 584 -9.53 41.64 -12.80
CA VAL A 584 -10.84 40.99 -12.69
C VAL A 584 -11.47 41.30 -11.33
N ALA A 585 -12.63 41.97 -11.31
CA ALA A 585 -13.37 42.30 -10.09
C ALA A 585 -14.77 41.66 -10.13
N ILE A 586 -15.04 40.72 -9.22
CA ILE A 586 -16.30 39.97 -9.16
C ILE A 586 -16.93 40.13 -7.78
N GLY A 587 -18.08 40.80 -7.71
CA GLY A 587 -18.85 41.08 -6.49
C GLY A 587 -19.10 42.57 -6.27
N THR A 588 -20.15 42.90 -5.52
CA THR A 588 -20.50 44.29 -5.20
C THR A 588 -19.34 45.01 -4.51
N GLY A 589 -18.87 46.12 -5.08
CA GLY A 589 -17.77 46.93 -4.54
C GLY A 589 -16.38 46.27 -4.64
N ALA A 590 -16.24 45.13 -5.31
CA ALA A 590 -14.93 44.48 -5.53
C ALA A 590 -14.00 45.42 -6.33
N ARG A 591 -12.73 45.50 -5.94
CA ARG A 591 -11.75 46.44 -6.50
C ARG A 591 -10.46 45.71 -6.87
N ALA A 592 -10.24 45.54 -8.17
CA ALA A 592 -8.99 45.02 -8.72
C ALA A 592 -8.21 46.18 -9.37
N SER A 593 -7.17 46.62 -8.66
CA SER A 593 -6.37 47.82 -8.98
C SER A 593 -4.88 47.53 -9.19
N GLY A 594 -4.44 46.28 -9.03
CA GLY A 594 -3.13 45.83 -9.52
C GLY A 594 -3.22 45.25 -10.94
N THR A 595 -2.11 45.28 -11.68
CA THR A 595 -2.00 44.61 -12.99
C THR A 595 -2.22 43.11 -12.84
N ASN A 596 -3.00 42.48 -13.72
CA ASN A 596 -3.34 41.04 -13.65
C ASN A 596 -3.95 40.58 -12.31
N SER A 597 -4.53 41.49 -11.53
CA SER A 597 -5.07 41.15 -10.21
C SER A 597 -6.53 40.69 -10.26
N VAL A 598 -6.93 39.82 -9.33
CA VAL A 598 -8.29 39.29 -9.24
C VAL A 598 -8.88 39.56 -7.86
N ALA A 599 -9.97 40.30 -7.77
CA ALA A 599 -10.72 40.55 -6.54
C ALA A 599 -12.08 39.80 -6.59
N ILE A 600 -12.30 38.84 -5.69
CA ILE A 600 -13.49 37.98 -5.67
C ILE A 600 -14.24 38.15 -4.35
N GLY A 601 -15.52 38.50 -4.42
CA GLY A 601 -16.40 38.73 -3.28
C GLY A 601 -16.69 40.21 -3.01
N SER A 602 -17.72 40.47 -2.22
CA SER A 602 -18.18 41.83 -1.90
C SER A 602 -17.07 42.65 -1.23
N ASN A 603 -16.77 43.84 -1.75
CA ASN A 603 -15.71 44.73 -1.26
C ASN A 603 -14.29 44.12 -1.22
N SER A 604 -14.03 43.00 -1.89
CA SER A 604 -12.67 42.45 -1.95
C SER A 604 -11.74 43.43 -2.68
N VAL A 605 -10.50 43.55 -2.21
CA VAL A 605 -9.51 44.49 -2.76
C VAL A 605 -8.26 43.73 -3.15
N ALA A 606 -7.88 43.81 -4.42
CA ALA A 606 -6.63 43.32 -4.97
C ALA A 606 -5.83 44.53 -5.51
N SER A 607 -4.93 45.07 -4.69
CA SER A 607 -4.13 46.27 -5.01
C SER A 607 -2.78 45.98 -5.63
N ASP A 608 -2.21 44.80 -5.36
CA ASP A 608 -0.90 44.40 -5.86
C ASP A 608 -1.02 43.66 -7.20
N ALA A 609 0.07 43.64 -7.98
CA ALA A 609 0.10 42.91 -9.24
C ALA A 609 0.13 41.39 -9.03
N ASP A 610 -0.48 40.63 -9.93
CA ASP A 610 -0.47 39.15 -9.95
C ASP A 610 -0.99 38.47 -8.66
N VAL A 611 -1.99 39.07 -7.99
CA VAL A 611 -2.62 38.50 -6.79
C VAL A 611 -4.09 38.16 -6.99
N VAL A 612 -4.56 37.14 -6.26
CA VAL A 612 -5.99 36.84 -6.08
C VAL A 612 -6.38 37.18 -4.64
N SER A 613 -7.33 38.09 -4.48
CA SER A 613 -7.86 38.51 -3.18
C SER A 613 -9.32 38.13 -3.02
N VAL A 614 -9.64 37.46 -1.91
CA VAL A 614 -11.02 37.11 -1.52
C VAL A 614 -11.59 38.03 -0.43
N GLY A 615 -10.88 39.09 -0.06
CA GLY A 615 -11.24 39.98 1.04
C GLY A 615 -10.53 41.33 0.98
N TYR A 616 -10.51 42.04 2.10
CA TYR A 616 -9.75 43.28 2.28
C TYR A 616 -9.16 43.32 3.69
N ILE A 617 -8.21 44.22 3.93
CA ILE A 617 -7.55 44.35 5.24
C ILE A 617 -8.58 44.65 6.32
N GLY A 618 -8.65 43.82 7.36
CA GLY A 618 -9.64 43.90 8.44
C GLY A 618 -11.01 43.29 8.10
N GLY A 619 -11.14 42.71 6.90
CA GLY A 619 -12.31 42.00 6.39
C GLY A 619 -11.92 40.73 5.64
N GLU A 620 -10.93 40.00 6.14
CA GLU A 620 -10.41 38.76 5.55
C GLU A 620 -11.47 37.65 5.60
N ARG A 621 -11.52 36.82 4.56
CA ARG A 621 -12.47 35.71 4.44
C ARG A 621 -11.77 34.36 4.57
N LYS A 622 -12.46 33.40 5.16
CA LYS A 622 -12.03 32.00 5.13
C LYS A 622 -12.23 31.42 3.73
N ILE A 623 -11.20 30.75 3.22
CA ILE A 623 -11.30 29.89 2.04
C ILE A 623 -11.53 28.47 2.55
N ILE A 624 -12.67 27.88 2.23
CA ILE A 624 -13.08 26.54 2.68
C ILE A 624 -13.22 25.60 1.49
N ASN A 625 -13.23 24.28 1.74
CA ASN A 625 -13.26 23.24 0.71
C ASN A 625 -12.03 23.25 -0.24
N VAL A 626 -10.87 23.64 0.29
CA VAL A 626 -9.58 23.53 -0.39
C VAL A 626 -9.06 22.13 -0.15
N ASP A 627 -8.87 21.34 -1.20
CA ASP A 627 -8.24 20.02 -1.10
C ASP A 627 -6.77 20.15 -0.64
N ASN A 628 -6.11 19.04 -0.31
CA ASN A 628 -4.71 19.08 0.09
C ASN A 628 -3.83 19.50 -1.10
N GLY A 629 -3.08 20.59 -0.95
CA GLY A 629 -2.07 20.98 -1.95
C GLY A 629 -0.91 19.98 -1.99
N GLU A 630 -0.26 19.82 -3.14
CA GLU A 630 0.93 18.97 -3.22
C GLU A 630 2.07 19.52 -2.36
N ILE A 631 2.77 18.66 -1.62
CA ILE A 631 3.94 19.04 -0.80
C ILE A 631 5.21 18.59 -1.53
N ALA A 632 5.71 19.47 -2.41
CA ALA A 632 6.95 19.29 -3.18
C ALA A 632 7.75 20.61 -3.21
N SER A 633 9.05 20.55 -3.53
CA SER A 633 9.95 21.72 -3.49
C SER A 633 9.60 22.81 -4.51
N ASP A 634 8.88 22.46 -5.56
CA ASP A 634 8.43 23.30 -6.67
C ASP A 634 6.90 23.49 -6.68
N SER A 635 6.20 23.00 -5.65
CA SER A 635 4.74 23.16 -5.55
C SER A 635 4.34 24.62 -5.35
N THR A 636 3.31 25.04 -6.07
CA THR A 636 2.65 26.36 -5.95
C THR A 636 1.21 26.25 -5.45
N ASP A 637 0.83 25.09 -4.91
CA ASP A 637 -0.53 24.82 -4.43
C ASP A 637 -0.85 25.54 -3.12
N ALA A 638 -2.13 25.83 -2.90
CA ALA A 638 -2.60 26.35 -1.62
C ALA A 638 -2.64 25.23 -0.56
N ILE A 639 -1.94 25.41 0.56
CA ILE A 639 -1.96 24.47 1.69
C ILE A 639 -3.20 24.73 2.57
N ASN A 640 -3.95 23.67 2.87
CA ASN A 640 -5.14 23.77 3.70
C ASN A 640 -4.86 23.54 5.21
N GLY A 641 -5.88 23.77 6.03
CA GLY A 641 -5.76 23.62 7.49
C GLY A 641 -5.47 22.20 7.97
N SER A 642 -5.93 21.15 7.28
CA SER A 642 -5.64 19.75 7.64
C SER A 642 -4.18 19.38 7.41
N GLN A 643 -3.55 19.91 6.36
CA GLN A 643 -2.13 19.70 6.10
C GLN A 643 -1.27 20.39 7.16
N LEU A 644 -1.58 21.66 7.49
CA LEU A 644 -0.89 22.36 8.57
C LEU A 644 -1.12 21.69 9.93
N TYR A 645 -2.34 21.16 10.16
CA TYR A 645 -2.64 20.35 11.35
C TYR A 645 -1.82 19.06 11.37
N GLY A 646 -1.67 18.38 10.23
CA GLY A 646 -0.82 17.20 10.08
C GLY A 646 0.65 17.50 10.40
N VAL A 647 1.19 18.61 9.87
CA VAL A 647 2.52 19.11 10.21
C VAL A 647 2.64 19.42 11.70
N ARG A 648 1.65 20.12 12.29
CA ARG A 648 1.65 20.40 13.72
C ARG A 648 1.59 19.11 14.55
N LYS A 649 0.77 18.14 14.18
CA LYS A 649 0.71 16.84 14.84
C LYS A 649 2.03 16.08 14.72
N ALA A 650 2.68 16.14 13.55
CA ALA A 650 4.01 15.55 13.35
C ALA A 650 5.07 16.27 14.19
N LEU A 651 4.98 17.59 14.33
CA LEU A 651 5.85 18.39 15.19
C LEU A 651 5.60 18.08 16.67
N ASP A 652 4.35 18.02 17.11
CA ASP A 652 3.97 17.63 18.47
C ASP A 652 4.44 16.20 18.77
N ALA A 653 4.36 15.29 17.81
CA ALA A 653 4.90 13.93 17.92
C ALA A 653 6.43 13.89 17.94
N LEU A 654 7.11 14.77 17.21
CA LEU A 654 8.56 14.91 17.25
C LEU A 654 9.03 15.47 18.60
N ILE A 655 8.31 16.45 19.13
CA ILE A 655 8.54 17.03 20.46
C ILE A 655 8.24 15.98 21.54
N ALA A 656 7.17 15.20 21.38
CA ALA A 656 6.87 14.07 22.27
C ALA A 656 7.92 12.96 22.18
N ASN A 657 8.49 12.69 21.01
CA ASN A 657 9.61 11.75 20.81
C ASN A 657 10.97 12.27 21.29
N LYS A 658 11.07 13.52 21.74
CA LYS A 658 12.21 14.03 22.53
C LYS A 658 12.01 13.80 24.03
N GLY A 659 10.82 13.36 24.46
CA GLY A 659 10.58 12.79 25.77
C GLY A 659 10.94 11.29 25.80
N PRO A 660 11.17 10.69 26.99
CA PRO A 660 11.40 9.26 27.16
C PRO A 660 10.46 8.37 26.36
N LYS A 661 11.00 7.58 25.43
CA LYS A 661 10.25 6.46 24.84
C LYS A 661 10.08 5.36 25.88
N ASP A 662 8.89 5.26 26.46
CA ASP A 662 8.40 4.04 27.08
C ASP A 662 7.92 3.11 25.96
N ALA A 663 8.81 2.28 25.44
CA ALA A 663 8.46 1.12 24.63
C ALA A 663 9.32 -0.07 25.10
N PRO A 664 8.73 -1.27 25.27
CA PRO A 664 9.44 -2.45 25.78
C PRO A 664 10.27 -3.06 24.66
N ASP A 665 11.45 -2.50 24.42
CA ASP A 665 12.54 -3.15 23.70
C ASP A 665 13.45 -3.80 24.75
N PRO A 666 13.66 -5.12 24.76
CA PRO A 666 14.24 -5.84 25.89
C PRO A 666 15.76 -5.68 25.95
N LEU A 667 16.27 -4.47 26.23
CA LEU A 667 17.64 -4.31 26.73
C LEU A 667 17.94 -3.07 27.61
N ALA A 668 17.00 -2.19 27.96
CA ALA A 668 17.26 -1.15 28.98
C ALA A 668 15.99 -0.43 29.52
N THR A 669 15.23 -1.06 30.41
CA THR A 669 14.33 -0.33 31.31
C THR A 669 15.15 0.29 32.44
N MET A 670 15.61 1.53 32.28
CA MET A 670 16.08 2.36 33.40
C MET A 670 14.91 3.20 33.91
N GLU A 671 14.32 2.75 35.02
CA GLU A 671 13.37 3.51 35.81
C GLU A 671 14.06 4.78 36.36
N GLY A 672 13.48 5.97 36.16
CA GLY A 672 14.05 7.25 36.64
C GLY A 672 14.14 8.42 35.64
N ARG A 673 13.36 8.40 34.56
CA ARG A 673 13.46 9.36 33.44
C ARG A 673 12.83 10.75 33.65
N THR A 674 12.68 11.22 34.88
CA THR A 674 12.13 12.57 35.12
C THR A 674 13.18 13.68 35.03
N ASN A 675 14.49 13.36 34.95
CA ASN A 675 15.57 14.35 34.96
C ASN A 675 16.59 14.14 33.82
N HIS A 676 17.15 15.25 33.31
CA HIS A 676 17.97 15.27 32.09
C HIS A 676 19.36 14.66 32.30
N ASN A 677 19.71 13.72 31.41
CA ASN A 677 21.09 13.28 31.20
C ASN A 677 21.66 14.03 30.01
N VAL A 678 22.93 14.41 30.08
CA VAL A 678 23.60 15.14 29.01
C VAL A 678 24.75 14.30 28.48
N ALA A 679 24.59 13.73 27.29
CA ALA A 679 25.68 13.14 26.52
C ALA A 679 26.07 14.11 25.40
N SER A 680 27.29 14.60 25.42
CA SER A 680 27.84 15.56 24.44
C SER A 680 29.08 14.97 23.81
N LEU A 681 29.18 15.09 22.49
CA LEU A 681 30.40 14.76 21.74
C LEU A 681 31.43 15.90 21.76
N ASN A 682 31.16 17.00 22.49
CA ASN A 682 32.02 18.18 22.58
C ASN A 682 32.43 18.78 21.21
N GLY A 683 31.50 18.77 20.23
CA GLY A 683 31.77 19.21 18.85
C GLY A 683 32.46 18.16 17.98
N GLY A 684 32.67 16.94 18.49
CA GLY A 684 33.21 15.79 17.78
C GLY A 684 32.26 15.19 16.74
N ASP A 685 32.85 14.48 15.77
CA ASP A 685 32.13 13.80 14.69
C ASP A 685 31.33 12.60 15.25
N PRO A 686 29.99 12.58 15.12
CA PRO A 686 29.17 11.44 15.56
C PRO A 686 29.44 10.13 14.82
N ALA A 687 30.17 10.14 13.70
CA ALA A 687 30.62 8.92 13.03
C ALA A 687 31.87 8.29 13.68
N GLN A 688 32.60 9.04 14.50
CA GLN A 688 33.90 8.62 15.07
C GLN A 688 33.94 8.64 16.60
N MET A 689 32.97 9.30 17.23
CA MET A 689 32.95 9.55 18.67
C MET A 689 31.59 9.19 19.26
N THR A 690 31.60 8.75 20.51
CA THR A 690 30.40 8.42 21.28
C THR A 690 30.40 9.16 22.62
N ALA A 691 29.28 9.23 23.31
CA ALA A 691 29.23 9.65 24.70
C ALA A 691 28.02 8.97 25.36
N ALA A 692 28.17 8.50 26.60
CA ALA A 692 27.12 7.78 27.32
C ALA A 692 26.81 8.46 28.65
N ALA A 693 25.56 8.86 28.85
CA ALA A 693 25.06 9.43 30.11
C ALA A 693 23.83 8.63 30.59
N ILE A 694 24.04 7.78 31.58
CA ILE A 694 23.13 6.71 32.03
C ILE A 694 22.77 6.96 33.51
N GLY A 695 21.49 6.95 33.89
CA GLY A 695 21.01 7.29 35.25
C GLY A 695 20.87 8.80 35.53
N ALA A 696 20.08 9.22 36.51
CA ALA A 696 19.57 10.60 36.63
C ALA A 696 20.65 11.68 36.90
N PHE A 697 20.52 12.84 36.24
CA PHE A 697 21.43 14.00 36.35
C PHE A 697 22.89 13.72 35.96
N SER A 698 23.15 12.62 35.23
CA SER A 698 24.50 12.30 34.78
C SER A 698 24.86 13.07 33.50
N THR A 699 26.08 13.59 33.44
CA THR A 699 26.61 14.41 32.33
C THR A 699 27.92 13.82 31.83
N ALA A 700 27.95 13.34 30.58
CA ALA A 700 29.16 13.06 29.83
C ALA A 700 29.40 14.22 28.85
N SER A 701 30.25 15.19 29.23
CA SER A 701 30.51 16.38 28.40
C SER A 701 31.71 16.24 27.48
N GLY A 702 32.63 15.31 27.77
CA GLY A 702 33.76 14.99 26.91
C GLY A 702 33.41 13.99 25.81
N ALA A 703 34.18 13.99 24.73
CA ALA A 703 34.02 13.02 23.67
C ALA A 703 34.55 11.64 24.10
N ASN A 704 33.87 10.57 23.74
CA ASN A 704 34.09 9.20 24.24
C ASN A 704 33.99 9.07 25.78
N ALA A 705 33.29 10.00 26.43
CA ALA A 705 33.11 9.98 27.88
C ALA A 705 31.92 9.11 28.31
N ILE A 706 32.02 8.52 29.51
CA ILE A 706 31.00 7.65 30.10
C ILE A 706 30.64 8.20 31.49
N ALA A 707 29.38 8.59 31.70
CA ALA A 707 28.81 8.95 32.99
C ALA A 707 27.66 8.00 33.32
N MET A 708 27.80 7.10 34.30
CA MET A 708 26.73 6.14 34.66
C MET A 708 26.40 6.13 36.16
N GLY A 709 25.14 6.37 36.52
CA GLY A 709 24.63 6.42 37.89
C GLY A 709 23.91 7.74 38.19
N LEU A 710 24.04 8.27 39.41
CA LEU A 710 23.30 9.46 39.88
C LEU A 710 24.25 10.66 40.02
N GLN A 711 23.96 11.77 39.34
CA GLN A 711 24.71 13.04 39.42
C GLN A 711 26.21 12.94 39.06
N ASN A 712 26.58 12.05 38.14
CA ASN A 712 27.98 11.92 37.71
C ASN A 712 28.34 12.94 36.63
N ILE A 713 29.57 13.42 36.62
CA ILE A 713 30.08 14.32 35.57
C ILE A 713 31.37 13.74 35.01
N ALA A 714 31.33 13.24 33.77
CA ALA A 714 32.51 12.90 32.99
C ALA A 714 32.88 14.10 32.10
N ALA A 715 33.71 15.02 32.63
CA ALA A 715 33.91 16.34 32.04
C ALA A 715 34.93 16.39 30.89
N SER A 716 35.75 15.36 30.74
CA SER A 716 36.89 15.31 29.81
C SER A 716 36.79 14.19 28.78
N ASP A 717 37.52 14.31 27.68
CA ASP A 717 37.56 13.28 26.63
C ASP A 717 38.11 11.95 27.17
N TYR A 718 37.49 10.85 26.73
CA TYR A 718 37.80 9.48 27.19
C TYR A 718 37.69 9.27 28.71
N SER A 719 37.00 10.17 29.42
CA SER A 719 36.88 10.08 30.88
C SER A 719 35.68 9.23 31.31
N VAL A 720 35.78 8.62 32.49
CA VAL A 720 34.78 7.69 33.02
C VAL A 720 34.36 8.13 34.42
N ALA A 721 33.07 8.37 34.63
CA ALA A 721 32.46 8.75 35.90
C ALA A 721 31.32 7.78 36.25
N LEU A 722 31.48 6.95 37.28
CA LEU A 722 30.57 5.84 37.59
C LEU A 722 30.17 5.84 39.08
N GLY A 723 28.89 5.68 39.40
CA GLY A 723 28.39 5.66 40.78
C GLY A 723 27.50 6.86 41.16
N HIS A 724 27.78 7.54 42.27
CA HIS A 724 26.99 8.67 42.78
C HIS A 724 27.89 9.89 43.02
N MET A 725 27.62 11.02 42.36
CA MET A 725 28.48 12.21 42.44
C MET A 725 29.95 11.95 42.07
N ALA A 726 30.24 11.00 41.17
CA ALA A 726 31.57 10.80 40.61
C ALA A 726 31.86 11.89 39.55
N HIS A 727 32.97 12.60 39.70
CA HIS A 727 33.35 13.75 38.87
C HIS A 727 34.76 13.59 38.32
N THR A 728 34.89 13.58 37.00
CA THR A 728 36.17 13.86 36.36
C THR A 728 36.29 15.35 36.09
N GLY A 729 37.45 15.95 36.33
CA GLY A 729 37.66 17.37 36.05
C GLY A 729 37.76 17.68 34.56
N VAL A 730 37.83 18.96 34.21
CA VAL A 730 37.98 19.47 32.83
C VAL A 730 39.42 19.36 32.36
N ASP A 731 39.64 19.18 31.06
CA ASP A 731 40.96 19.05 30.41
C ASP A 731 41.87 17.93 30.98
N GLN A 732 41.25 16.84 31.43
CA GLN A 732 41.89 15.69 32.08
C GLN A 732 41.58 14.40 31.33
N SER A 733 42.06 14.32 30.08
CA SER A 733 41.76 13.16 29.24
C SER A 733 42.16 11.84 29.91
N TYR A 734 41.34 10.80 29.68
CA TYR A 734 41.53 9.45 30.23
C TYR A 734 41.46 9.32 31.76
N SER A 735 40.88 10.28 32.47
CA SER A 735 40.68 10.17 33.92
C SER A 735 39.49 9.26 34.27
N VAL A 736 39.57 8.55 35.41
CA VAL A 736 38.52 7.63 35.88
C VAL A 736 38.13 7.96 37.31
N ALA A 737 36.85 8.29 37.55
CA ALA A 737 36.24 8.47 38.85
C ALA A 737 35.14 7.41 39.06
N MET A 738 35.27 6.54 40.05
CA MET A 738 34.30 5.45 40.29
C MET A 738 33.95 5.33 41.77
N GLY A 739 32.66 5.37 42.11
CA GLY A 739 32.14 5.21 43.45
C GLY A 739 31.29 6.41 43.89
N SER A 740 31.36 6.78 45.18
CA SER A 740 30.50 7.83 45.76
C SER A 740 31.32 9.05 46.18
N ASP A 741 30.99 10.24 45.67
CA ASP A 741 31.70 11.50 45.95
C ASP A 741 33.21 11.40 45.62
N VAL A 742 33.51 11.00 44.37
CA VAL A 742 34.87 10.77 43.89
C VAL A 742 35.25 11.84 42.88
N GLN A 743 36.48 12.37 42.97
CA GLN A 743 36.95 13.41 42.06
C GLN A 743 38.33 13.11 41.49
N THR A 744 38.52 13.30 40.18
CA THR A 744 39.86 13.40 39.58
C THR A 744 40.13 14.85 39.18
N ASN A 745 41.35 15.35 39.43
CA ASN A 745 41.81 16.67 39.00
C ASN A 745 43.12 16.62 38.15
N GLY A 746 43.58 15.42 37.77
CA GLY A 746 44.76 15.22 36.93
C GLY A 746 44.45 14.40 35.67
N ALA A 747 45.14 14.68 34.57
CA ALA A 747 45.00 13.85 33.36
C ALA A 747 45.50 12.43 33.64
N ARG A 748 44.81 11.41 33.08
CA ARG A 748 45.07 9.99 33.36
C ARG A 748 45.02 9.60 34.85
N ALA A 749 44.42 10.42 35.71
CA ALA A 749 44.26 10.10 37.12
C ALA A 749 43.11 9.10 37.33
N VAL A 750 43.25 8.21 38.32
CA VAL A 750 42.26 7.19 38.66
C VAL A 750 41.91 7.33 40.14
N ALA A 751 40.64 7.59 40.43
CA ALA A 751 40.10 7.64 41.77
C ALA A 751 38.96 6.61 41.90
N LEU A 752 39.08 5.64 42.82
CA LEU A 752 38.04 4.63 43.07
C LEU A 752 37.69 4.54 44.57
N GLY A 753 36.40 4.55 44.90
CA GLY A 753 35.89 4.33 46.26
C GLY A 753 34.90 5.39 46.76
N THR A 754 34.99 5.79 48.04
CA THR A 754 34.05 6.77 48.64
C THR A 754 34.79 7.97 49.22
N ARG A 755 34.45 9.19 48.80
CA ARG A 755 35.16 10.42 49.19
C ARG A 755 36.65 10.39 48.85
N VAL A 756 36.99 10.12 47.60
CA VAL A 756 38.38 9.94 47.13
C VAL A 756 38.73 11.03 46.12
N GLN A 757 39.97 11.56 46.18
CA GLN A 757 40.45 12.51 45.17
C GLN A 757 41.84 12.15 44.63
N ALA A 758 41.97 12.10 43.31
CA ALA A 758 43.25 11.97 42.61
C ALA A 758 43.56 13.28 41.87
N ASN A 759 44.43 14.12 42.44
CA ASN A 759 44.71 15.48 41.95
C ASN A 759 45.96 15.57 41.07
N GLY A 760 46.90 14.63 41.21
CA GLY A 760 48.10 14.60 40.36
C GLY A 760 47.82 13.98 38.99
N GLU A 761 48.55 14.41 37.96
CA GLU A 761 48.58 13.70 36.68
C GLU A 761 49.09 12.26 36.91
N GLN A 762 48.45 11.26 36.29
CA GLN A 762 48.75 9.83 36.49
C GLN A 762 48.66 9.35 37.97
N ALA A 763 47.98 10.10 38.85
CA ALA A 763 47.81 9.70 40.24
C ALA A 763 46.75 8.60 40.37
N LEU A 764 46.98 7.64 41.28
CA LEU A 764 46.07 6.57 41.63
C LEU A 764 45.63 6.72 43.09
N ALA A 765 44.34 7.00 43.31
CA ALA A 765 43.74 7.08 44.63
C ALA A 765 42.68 5.97 44.78
N LEU A 766 42.85 5.08 45.76
CA LEU A 766 41.98 3.93 45.97
C LEU A 766 41.60 3.83 47.45
N GLY A 767 40.31 3.94 47.79
CA GLY A 767 39.85 3.65 49.15
C GLY A 767 38.70 4.53 49.65
N SER A 768 38.77 4.99 50.90
CA SER A 768 37.66 5.64 51.59
C SER A 768 38.07 6.82 52.46
N ASN A 769 37.08 7.65 52.82
CA ASN A 769 37.19 8.67 53.86
C ASN A 769 38.26 9.73 53.64
N GLY A 770 38.39 10.24 52.42
CA GLY A 770 39.30 11.35 52.12
C GLY A 770 40.72 10.88 51.77
N THR A 771 40.82 9.77 51.03
CA THR A 771 42.07 9.36 50.40
C THR A 771 42.43 10.32 49.27
N LEU A 772 43.66 10.84 49.32
CA LEU A 772 44.17 11.91 48.47
C LEU A 772 45.50 11.51 47.84
N ALA A 773 45.51 11.36 46.52
CA ALA A 773 46.74 11.26 45.72
C ALA A 773 47.00 12.63 45.06
N ILE A 774 47.89 13.42 45.63
CA ILE A 774 48.09 14.84 45.27
C ILE A 774 49.27 15.01 44.31
N GLY A 775 50.40 14.36 44.58
CA GLY A 775 51.59 14.45 43.73
C GLY A 775 51.39 13.75 42.38
N ARG A 776 52.18 14.14 41.39
CA ARG A 776 52.19 13.50 40.07
C ARG A 776 52.68 12.06 40.17
N SER A 777 52.04 11.16 39.43
CA SER A 777 52.38 9.73 39.39
C SER A 777 52.40 9.07 40.78
N THR A 778 51.55 9.52 41.71
CA THR A 778 51.47 8.99 43.08
C THR A 778 50.49 7.84 43.21
N ILE A 779 50.66 7.02 44.25
CA ILE A 779 49.71 5.98 44.66
C ILE A 779 49.29 6.23 46.11
N ALA A 780 47.99 6.42 46.34
CA ALA A 780 47.39 6.51 47.67
C ALA A 780 46.32 5.41 47.82
N MET A 781 46.58 4.41 48.66
CA MET A 781 45.70 3.24 48.79
C MET A 781 45.33 2.95 50.25
N GLY A 782 44.04 2.98 50.57
CA GLY A 782 43.50 2.70 51.90
C GLY A 782 42.53 3.78 52.39
N ASP A 783 42.30 3.81 53.70
CA ASP A 783 41.38 4.74 54.35
C ASP A 783 42.11 6.00 54.85
N GLY A 784 41.71 7.18 54.39
CA GLY A 784 42.28 8.47 54.83
C GLY A 784 43.75 8.69 54.46
N VAL A 785 44.22 8.09 53.37
CA VAL A 785 45.63 8.14 52.92
C VAL A 785 45.96 9.46 52.26
N ARG A 786 47.19 9.96 52.40
CA ARG A 786 47.64 11.19 51.75
C ARG A 786 49.03 11.04 51.13
N ALA A 787 49.10 10.90 49.81
CA ALA A 787 50.35 10.93 49.05
C ALA A 787 50.55 12.33 48.45
N ARG A 788 51.44 13.14 49.02
CA ARG A 788 51.66 14.54 48.63
C ARG A 788 52.82 14.76 47.68
N GLY A 789 53.94 14.08 47.91
CA GLY A 789 55.11 14.22 47.06
C GLY A 789 54.99 13.45 45.76
N ASP A 790 55.64 13.93 44.72
CA ASP A 790 55.66 13.33 43.39
C ASP A 790 56.30 11.92 43.42
N HIS A 791 55.76 10.99 42.64
CA HIS A 791 56.16 9.57 42.61
C HIS A 791 56.07 8.86 43.98
N GLY A 792 55.35 9.45 44.94
CA GLY A 792 55.15 8.90 46.27
C GLY A 792 54.14 7.74 46.30
N ILE A 793 54.41 6.75 47.16
CA ILE A 793 53.53 5.60 47.38
C ILE A 793 53.12 5.55 48.85
N ALA A 794 51.86 5.76 49.15
CA ALA A 794 51.28 5.65 50.48
C ALA A 794 50.23 4.54 50.51
N VAL A 795 50.43 3.50 51.32
CA VAL A 795 49.54 2.33 51.39
C VAL A 795 49.27 1.98 52.85
N GLY A 796 47.99 1.94 53.23
CA GLY A 796 47.52 1.60 54.58
C GLY A 796 46.76 2.75 55.24
N ARG A 797 45.84 2.45 56.16
CA ARG A 797 44.98 3.44 56.83
C ARG A 797 45.79 4.62 57.41
N ARG A 798 45.47 5.84 56.98
CA ARG A 798 46.15 7.11 57.34
C ARG A 798 47.65 7.14 57.05
N ALA A 799 48.15 6.32 56.12
CA ALA A 799 49.51 6.45 55.63
C ALA A 799 49.71 7.82 54.96
N MET A 800 50.88 8.42 55.14
CA MET A 800 51.20 9.74 54.62
C MET A 800 52.59 9.80 54.01
N VAL A 801 52.66 10.16 52.74
CA VAL A 801 53.94 10.50 52.09
C VAL A 801 53.97 12.01 51.88
N GLY A 802 54.85 12.70 52.60
CA GLY A 802 55.03 14.15 52.49
C GLY A 802 56.06 14.59 51.44
N ALA A 803 57.02 13.74 51.11
CA ALA A 803 58.17 14.04 50.24
C ALA A 803 58.11 13.30 48.90
N ASP A 804 58.88 13.77 47.93
CA ASP A 804 59.00 13.15 46.61
C ASP A 804 59.78 11.82 46.69
N GLU A 805 59.47 10.90 45.78
CA GLU A 805 60.13 9.59 45.62
C GLU A 805 60.11 8.71 46.89
N ALA A 806 59.15 8.95 47.78
CA ALA A 806 59.06 8.30 49.08
C ALA A 806 57.99 7.22 49.17
N LEU A 807 58.18 6.28 50.09
CA LEU A 807 57.29 5.13 50.31
C LEU A 807 56.84 5.08 51.79
N ALA A 808 55.54 5.10 52.04
CA ALA A 808 54.94 4.79 53.33
C ALA A 808 54.04 3.55 53.20
N LEU A 809 54.45 2.44 53.81
CA LEU A 809 53.73 1.17 53.75
C LEU A 809 53.38 0.68 55.16
N GLY A 810 52.09 0.77 55.51
CA GLY A 810 51.54 0.40 56.82
C GLY A 810 50.57 1.46 57.34
N ALA A 811 49.62 1.04 58.18
CA ALA A 811 48.71 1.99 58.81
C ALA A 811 49.50 3.00 59.67
N ASP A 812 49.20 4.29 59.54
CA ASP A 812 49.90 5.38 60.22
C ASP A 812 51.40 5.54 59.86
N ALA A 813 51.90 4.82 58.85
CA ALA A 813 53.25 5.05 58.34
C ALA A 813 53.36 6.45 57.73
N SER A 814 54.42 7.19 58.05
CA SER A 814 54.57 8.57 57.62
C SER A 814 56.00 8.87 57.15
N VAL A 815 56.12 9.52 55.99
CA VAL A 815 57.36 10.13 55.53
C VAL A 815 57.22 11.64 55.63
N ALA A 816 58.13 12.29 56.36
CA ALA A 816 58.14 13.74 56.54
C ALA A 816 58.33 14.48 55.20
N ALA A 817 57.85 15.73 55.10
CA ALA A 817 57.87 16.47 53.82
C ALA A 817 59.26 16.74 53.24
N GLU A 818 60.29 16.78 54.09
CA GLU A 818 61.69 17.03 53.67
C GLU A 818 62.46 15.73 53.42
N ALA A 819 61.84 14.57 53.63
CA ALA A 819 62.49 13.26 53.57
C ALA A 819 62.43 12.64 52.16
N VAL A 820 62.99 13.32 51.15
CA VAL A 820 63.03 12.85 49.75
C VAL A 820 63.71 11.47 49.66
N GLY A 821 63.09 10.51 48.98
CA GLY A 821 63.58 9.12 48.92
C GLY A 821 63.46 8.34 50.23
N GLY A 822 62.73 8.86 51.22
CA GLY A 822 62.51 8.19 52.50
C GLY A 822 61.52 7.03 52.40
N VAL A 823 61.79 5.94 53.15
CA VAL A 823 60.93 4.76 53.21
C VAL A 823 60.50 4.53 54.66
N ALA A 824 59.20 4.58 54.95
CA ALA A 824 58.60 4.21 56.23
C ALA A 824 57.86 2.88 56.08
N LEU A 825 58.32 1.84 56.79
CA LEU A 825 57.80 0.47 56.67
C LEU A 825 57.26 -0.06 58.00
N GLY A 826 55.97 -0.38 58.04
CA GLY A 826 55.24 -0.94 59.18
C GLY A 826 54.37 0.09 59.91
N TYR A 827 53.45 -0.43 60.75
CA TYR A 827 52.48 0.39 61.50
C TYR A 827 53.15 1.55 62.24
N GLY A 828 52.74 2.80 62.02
CA GLY A 828 53.26 3.97 62.74
C GLY A 828 54.74 4.32 62.49
N ALA A 829 55.43 3.69 61.52
CA ALA A 829 56.82 4.03 61.22
C ALA A 829 56.93 5.47 60.69
N VAL A 830 57.97 6.20 61.10
CA VAL A 830 58.20 7.59 60.68
C VAL A 830 59.59 7.71 60.06
N ALA A 831 59.65 8.08 58.77
CA ALA A 831 60.90 8.49 58.13
C ALA A 831 61.04 10.01 58.26
N ASP A 832 62.03 10.45 59.04
CA ASP A 832 62.29 11.84 59.41
C ASP A 832 63.36 12.52 58.53
N ARG A 833 64.00 11.77 57.64
CA ARG A 833 65.09 12.22 56.75
C ARG A 833 65.09 11.46 55.43
N GLY A 834 65.65 12.07 54.39
CA GLY A 834 65.70 11.49 53.04
C GLY A 834 66.71 10.34 52.91
N ASN A 835 66.55 9.55 51.83
CA ASN A 835 67.39 8.38 51.50
C ASN A 835 67.58 7.37 52.65
N ALA A 836 66.57 7.19 53.49
CA ALA A 836 66.63 6.33 54.66
C ALA A 836 65.42 5.39 54.74
N LEU A 837 65.67 4.14 55.14
CA LEU A 837 64.63 3.18 55.54
C LEU A 837 64.39 3.28 57.05
N SER A 838 63.21 3.73 57.43
CA SER A 838 62.70 3.71 58.80
C SER A 838 61.71 2.56 58.98
N ILE A 839 61.99 1.69 59.94
CA ILE A 839 61.11 0.59 60.36
C ILE A 839 60.43 0.89 61.71
N GLY A 840 60.53 2.13 62.22
CA GLY A 840 60.03 2.53 63.54
C GLY A 840 59.93 4.06 63.65
N GLY A 841 59.82 4.59 64.86
CA GLY A 841 59.73 6.04 65.10
C GLY A 841 58.32 6.52 65.48
N GLY A 842 58.17 7.82 65.74
CA GLY A 842 56.91 8.38 66.28
C GLY A 842 56.54 7.76 67.63
N ASN A 843 55.27 7.33 67.78
CA ASN A 843 54.71 6.83 69.04
C ASN A 843 54.96 5.33 69.31
N ILE A 844 55.61 4.61 68.39
CA ILE A 844 55.79 3.15 68.47
C ILE A 844 57.22 2.70 68.81
N GLY A 845 58.19 3.63 68.83
CA GLY A 845 59.59 3.32 69.13
C GLY A 845 60.34 2.58 68.01
N ALA A 846 61.54 2.07 68.32
CA ALA A 846 62.40 1.33 67.40
C ALA A 846 62.01 -0.14 67.30
N ARG A 847 62.17 -0.75 66.11
CA ARG A 847 61.96 -2.18 65.88
C ARG A 847 63.28 -2.93 65.71
N GLN A 848 63.26 -4.22 66.01
CA GLN A 848 64.34 -5.13 65.66
C GLN A 848 64.20 -5.58 64.20
N ILE A 849 65.35 -5.81 63.54
CA ILE A 849 65.41 -6.55 62.28
C ILE A 849 65.92 -7.94 62.64
N ILE A 850 65.06 -8.95 62.47
CA ILE A 850 65.38 -10.35 62.72
C ILE A 850 65.64 -11.07 61.39
N HIS A 851 66.32 -12.22 61.44
CA HIS A 851 66.76 -12.98 60.26
C HIS A 851 67.75 -12.24 59.34
N VAL A 852 68.64 -11.43 59.93
CA VAL A 852 69.74 -10.78 59.21
C VAL A 852 70.94 -11.73 59.14
N SER A 853 71.26 -12.21 57.93
CA SER A 853 72.48 -12.97 57.66
C SER A 853 73.73 -12.12 57.88
N ALA A 854 74.87 -12.80 57.99
CA ALA A 854 76.15 -12.12 58.14
C ALA A 854 76.47 -11.26 56.90
N GLY A 855 76.66 -9.95 57.07
CA GLY A 855 77.10 -9.04 56.00
C GLY A 855 78.53 -9.35 55.53
N THR A 856 78.77 -9.27 54.23
CA THR A 856 80.06 -9.58 53.60
C THR A 856 80.70 -8.37 52.90
N GLU A 857 79.90 -7.37 52.54
CA GLU A 857 80.33 -6.15 51.86
C GLU A 857 80.31 -4.92 52.79
N PRO A 858 81.02 -3.82 52.44
CA PRO A 858 81.13 -2.63 53.31
C PRO A 858 79.80 -1.94 53.65
N THR A 859 78.75 -2.14 52.86
CA THR A 859 77.43 -1.52 53.02
C THR A 859 76.36 -2.49 53.53
N ASP A 860 76.73 -3.70 53.93
CA ASP A 860 75.79 -4.67 54.48
C ASP A 860 75.45 -4.37 55.95
N ALA A 861 74.27 -4.79 56.37
CA ALA A 861 73.89 -4.77 57.78
C ALA A 861 74.68 -5.82 58.58
N VAL A 862 75.13 -5.46 59.79
CA VAL A 862 75.84 -6.36 60.70
C VAL A 862 74.85 -7.01 61.67
N ASN A 863 74.87 -8.32 61.77
CA ASN A 863 74.06 -9.02 62.76
C ASN A 863 74.78 -9.15 64.13
N VAL A 864 74.04 -9.52 65.18
CA VAL A 864 74.59 -9.59 66.55
C VAL A 864 75.73 -10.62 66.65
N ALA A 865 75.66 -11.74 65.93
CA ALA A 865 76.70 -12.76 65.95
C ALA A 865 78.03 -12.25 65.37
N GLN A 866 78.01 -11.58 64.22
CA GLN A 866 79.19 -10.97 63.60
C GLN A 866 79.86 -9.92 64.51
N LEU A 867 79.06 -9.09 65.19
CA LEU A 867 79.61 -8.11 66.13
C LEU A 867 80.27 -8.80 67.34
N GLN A 868 79.64 -9.86 67.86
CA GLN A 868 80.22 -10.65 68.94
C GLN A 868 81.54 -11.32 68.53
N GLU A 869 81.63 -11.83 67.31
CA GLU A 869 82.86 -12.39 66.73
C GLU A 869 83.96 -11.33 66.58
N ALA A 870 83.64 -10.16 66.01
CA ALA A 870 84.58 -9.05 65.88
C ALA A 870 85.09 -8.54 67.24
N LEU A 871 84.20 -8.43 68.23
CA LEU A 871 84.57 -8.02 69.59
C LEU A 871 85.41 -9.09 70.30
N ALA A 872 85.14 -10.38 70.06
CA ALA A 872 85.96 -11.48 70.57
C ALA A 872 87.38 -11.44 69.95
N ALA A 873 87.50 -11.20 68.65
CA ALA A 873 88.78 -11.03 67.96
C ALA A 873 89.57 -9.82 68.51
N MET A 874 88.91 -8.67 68.70
CA MET A 874 89.54 -7.47 69.27
C MET A 874 89.99 -7.69 70.72
N ARG A 875 89.21 -8.38 71.55
CA ARG A 875 89.61 -8.74 72.93
C ARG A 875 90.84 -9.65 72.95
N ALA A 876 90.93 -10.60 72.02
CA ALA A 876 92.10 -11.45 71.86
C ALA A 876 93.35 -10.63 71.47
N GLU A 877 93.22 -9.68 70.55
CA GLU A 877 94.30 -8.80 70.11
C GLU A 877 94.78 -7.84 71.23
N ILE A 878 93.85 -7.24 72.00
CA ILE A 878 94.20 -6.42 73.18
C ILE A 878 94.95 -7.26 74.22
N THR A 879 94.54 -8.51 74.42
CA THR A 879 95.21 -9.43 75.36
C THR A 879 96.63 -9.74 74.87
N LEU A 880 96.82 -9.94 73.56
CA LEU A 880 98.12 -10.13 72.94
C LEU A 880 99.02 -8.88 73.07
N LEU A 881 98.49 -7.67 72.79
CA LEU A 881 99.23 -6.42 72.97
C LEU A 881 99.65 -6.20 74.43
N ARG A 882 98.75 -6.48 75.40
CA ARG A 882 99.09 -6.39 76.83
C ARG A 882 100.23 -7.34 77.20
N SER A 883 100.24 -8.56 76.65
CA SER A 883 101.34 -9.52 76.81
C SER A 883 102.65 -9.00 76.20
N GLN A 884 102.61 -8.44 74.99
CA GLN A 884 103.78 -7.91 74.29
C GLN A 884 104.35 -6.62 74.92
N LEU A 885 103.51 -5.71 75.43
CA LEU A 885 103.94 -4.53 76.20
C LEU A 885 104.52 -4.92 77.56
N GLY A 886 103.92 -5.90 78.25
CA GLY A 886 104.47 -6.49 79.48
C GLY A 886 105.86 -7.11 79.27
N GLY A 887 106.13 -7.67 78.09
CA GLY A 887 107.45 -8.22 77.72
C GLY A 887 108.50 -7.19 77.28
N ARG A 888 108.12 -5.96 76.92
CA ARG A 888 109.08 -4.86 76.62
C ARG A 888 109.47 -4.06 77.84
N ALA A 889 108.60 -3.99 78.86
CA ALA A 889 108.92 -3.44 80.18
C ALA A 889 109.94 -4.28 80.97
N SER A 890 110.28 -5.49 80.48
CA SER A 890 111.31 -6.38 81.05
C SER A 890 112.59 -6.47 80.20
N GLN A 891 112.70 -5.70 79.10
CA GLN A 891 113.90 -5.62 78.24
C GLN A 891 114.49 -4.20 78.09
N GLN A 892 113.93 -3.20 78.80
CA GLN A 892 114.63 -1.99 79.25
C GLN A 892 114.81 -2.06 80.76
#